data_AF-A0A5B2TFP7-F1
#
_entry.id   AF-A0A5B2TFP7-F1
#
_cell.length_a   1.000
_cell.length_b   1.000
_cell.length_c   1.000
_cell.angle_alpha   90.00
_cell.angle_beta   90.00
_cell.angle_gamma   90.00
#
_symmetry.space_group_name_H-M   'P 1'
#
loop_
_entity.id
_entity.type
_entity.pdbx_description
1 polymer ?
#
loop_
_entity_poly.entity_id
_entity_poly.type
_entity_poly.pdbx_seq_one_letter_code
_entity_poly.pdbx_strand_id
1 'polypeptide(L)'
;MLPRPIPWWRGARSGRRMTASRPPARRRRPLAMRDDVPPFPDPPVSDLPVSDPPVPFLALTEEARPQPPLRAAITAACRRPEQDCLPPLIAAATLAPAEEARAAALARRLVAALRAGRRGGGVEALMQEFALSSQEGVALMCLAEALLRIPDSATRDALIRDKIGGGDWRAHLGHSPSLFVNAATWGLVVTGRLASPRGEAGLAATLARLVARAGEPVIRAGVDLAMRMLGEQFVAGQTIGDALANSRALEARGFRYSYDMLGEAAMTAADAARYLHDYRTAIEAIGRASDGRGLRDGPGISIKLSALHPRYVRAQRARVMAELLPRLAELALLARRHGIGLNIDAEEAERLDLSLDLLEALCGHEGLAGWDGVGFVVQAYQRRAPFVIDFLIDLARRTGRRMMVRLVKGAYWDSEIKRAQLDGLEGFPVFTRKVHTDVSFLACARRLLAAPDAVFPQFATHNARSLAAIHSMADPARWQPGQYEFQCLHGMGEPLYEEVVGPEKLDRPCRIYAPVGSHETLLAYLVRRLLENGANSSFVNRINDPAVTVEALVADPVAEARALSPPGRPHDGIAQPRNLFGDERPNSAGLDLADEGRIAALAAALRADAAPLRAAPPGGPGAGGAARAIRNPADRRDVVGHVVEATEAVVDAALAHAAAAAAGWAATAAASRAAMLDRAAGLMEARMPALLGTLVREAGKSLPNAVGEVREAVDFLRYYAAQARGFGAAHRPLGPVACISPWNFPLAIFTGQVAAALAAGNPVLAKPAGEVPLIAARAVALLHEAGVPPAVLQLLPGGGAVGARLAGAAEIQGVMFTGSTEVARLIQRRLAGRLGPAGHPIPLVAETGGQNALVADSSALSEQVVADVLASAFDSAGQRCSALRVLCLQEDVAGRILAMLKGALAELSPGDPARLSTDIGPVITEEARTGIQDHVDAMRARGRRVHAHPLPGSCRHGSFVAPAIIEIAGIAELEREVFGPVLHVVRFRRDGLEELMRDINATGYGLTFGIHSRIDETIRLLTDRSGAGNIYVNRNQIGAVVGVQPFGGHGLSGTGPKAGGPLYLRRLLAAAPADLPLPAVPSAPAMRELLEWLRGRGMADQARLCAAQAAPARPGLEIALPGPVGELNLYALRPRGMVLCHAETAEGGLLQLAACLATGNRFCPGGPAAWPDGLPPSVAAWAGSGGIAGCGAVLFEGAPDALRDLAMRVAAADGPIRPVITAREGIYPLDMLVAERAVSTNTAAAGGNASLMSL
;
A
#
# COMPACT_ATOMS: atom_id res chain seq x y z
N MET A 1 69.51 33.64 3.85
CA MET A 1 70.46 33.73 4.98
C MET A 1 70.38 32.43 5.78
N LEU A 2 71.52 31.72 5.86
CA LEU A 2 71.90 30.59 6.74
C LEU A 2 71.91 30.99 8.25
N PRO A 3 72.37 30.18 9.24
CA PRO A 3 72.80 28.75 9.33
C PRO A 3 72.18 27.97 10.55
N ARG A 4 72.16 26.63 10.67
CA ARG A 4 73.14 25.65 11.26
C ARG A 4 73.78 26.05 12.62
N PRO A 5 74.17 25.11 13.54
CA PRO A 5 74.70 23.75 13.30
C PRO A 5 74.33 22.60 14.31
N ILE A 6 74.93 21.42 14.06
CA ILE A 6 74.86 20.06 14.64
C ILE A 6 75.99 19.86 15.70
N PRO A 7 76.50 18.64 16.10
CA PRO A 7 75.99 17.36 16.71
C PRO A 7 76.55 17.10 18.16
N TRP A 8 76.35 16.01 18.93
CA TRP A 8 76.89 14.60 18.93
C TRP A 8 76.39 13.91 20.25
N TRP A 9 75.83 12.67 20.36
CA TRP A 9 76.28 11.24 20.24
C TRP A 9 76.51 10.47 21.58
N ARG A 10 76.09 9.17 21.59
CA ARG A 10 76.38 8.02 22.53
C ARG A 10 75.63 7.97 23.87
N GLY A 11 75.20 6.83 24.43
CA GLY A 11 75.31 5.37 24.17
C GLY A 11 74.98 4.66 25.51
N ALA A 12 73.96 3.79 25.60
CA ALA A 12 74.02 2.32 25.54
C ALA A 12 73.99 1.58 26.91
N ARG A 13 73.05 0.59 27.01
CA ARG A 13 73.01 -0.65 27.85
C ARG A 13 72.70 -0.48 29.35
N SER A 14 72.01 -1.36 30.08
CA SER A 14 71.27 -2.63 29.88
C SER A 14 70.55 -2.94 31.23
N GLY A 15 69.29 -3.41 31.28
CA GLY A 15 69.01 -4.81 31.66
C GLY A 15 68.15 -5.03 32.94
N ARG A 16 66.85 -5.30 32.72
CA ARG A 16 65.89 -6.26 33.39
C ARG A 16 65.47 -6.23 34.88
N ARG A 17 64.11 -6.26 35.01
CA ARG A 17 63.15 -6.98 35.91
C ARG A 17 62.74 -6.36 37.28
N MET A 18 61.46 -5.96 37.40
CA MET A 18 60.30 -6.56 38.16
C MET A 18 60.32 -6.17 39.66
N THR A 19 59.28 -5.64 40.35
CA THR A 19 57.84 -5.98 40.45
C THR A 19 56.98 -4.84 41.08
N ALA A 20 55.67 -4.88 40.78
CA ALA A 20 54.45 -4.65 41.61
C ALA A 20 54.02 -3.29 42.24
N SER A 21 52.70 -3.06 42.06
CA SER A 21 51.68 -2.44 42.96
C SER A 21 51.07 -1.08 42.54
N ARG A 22 49.81 -0.86 42.95
CA ARG A 22 48.68 -0.17 42.26
C ARG A 22 48.29 1.16 42.99
N PRO A 23 47.21 1.87 42.60
CA PRO A 23 47.13 3.23 42.01
C PRO A 23 46.77 4.37 43.02
N PRO A 24 46.49 5.63 42.57
CA PRO A 24 45.08 6.03 42.42
C PRO A 24 44.78 7.04 41.27
N ALA A 25 43.50 7.40 41.17
CA ALA A 25 42.78 7.96 40.02
C ALA A 25 42.39 9.45 40.13
N ARG A 26 41.89 10.01 38.99
CA ARG A 26 40.76 10.96 38.78
C ARG A 26 41.14 12.05 37.76
N ARG A 27 40.30 12.57 36.86
CA ARG A 27 39.02 12.20 36.21
C ARG A 27 38.84 13.21 35.04
N ARG A 28 38.25 12.77 33.93
CA ARG A 28 37.98 13.54 32.68
C ARG A 28 36.70 14.40 32.76
N ARG A 29 36.58 15.40 31.86
CA ARG A 29 35.39 15.69 31.05
C ARG A 29 35.79 16.11 29.60
N PRO A 30 34.93 15.92 28.57
CA PRO A 30 35.32 15.83 27.15
C PRO A 30 34.86 17.02 26.27
N LEU A 31 35.55 17.24 25.14
CA LEU A 31 35.23 18.20 24.07
C LEU A 31 34.65 17.50 22.82
N ALA A 32 33.70 18.18 22.18
CA ALA A 32 32.97 17.80 20.97
C ALA A 32 33.81 17.91 19.68
N MET A 33 33.54 17.04 18.70
CA MET A 33 34.05 17.13 17.33
C MET A 33 33.07 17.90 16.43
N ARG A 34 33.61 18.80 15.61
CA ARG A 34 32.93 19.49 14.49
C ARG A 34 33.32 18.80 13.18
N ASP A 35 32.34 18.57 12.31
CA ASP A 35 32.53 18.16 10.93
C ASP A 35 32.47 19.41 10.02
N ASP A 36 33.60 19.78 9.42
CA ASP A 36 33.68 20.76 8.33
C ASP A 36 34.28 20.06 7.10
N VAL A 37 33.50 19.94 6.01
CA VAL A 37 33.99 19.55 4.68
C VAL A 37 33.84 20.76 3.75
N PRO A 38 34.90 21.24 3.08
CA PRO A 38 34.82 22.43 2.23
C PRO A 38 34.15 22.13 0.87
N PRO A 39 33.54 23.15 0.22
CA PRO A 39 32.88 22.99 -1.08
C PRO A 39 33.89 22.78 -2.22
N PHE A 40 33.61 21.83 -3.11
CA PHE A 40 34.35 21.62 -4.35
C PHE A 40 33.93 22.67 -5.40
N PRO A 41 34.87 23.23 -6.20
CA PRO A 41 34.52 24.08 -7.33
C PRO A 41 34.06 23.22 -8.52
N ASP A 42 32.99 23.65 -9.20
CA ASP A 42 32.50 23.04 -10.43
C ASP A 42 33.57 23.10 -11.54
N PRO A 43 33.79 22.04 -12.32
CA PRO A 43 34.67 22.10 -13.48
C PRO A 43 34.03 22.94 -14.60
N PRO A 44 34.84 23.64 -15.43
CA PRO A 44 34.34 24.47 -16.50
C PRO A 44 33.62 23.64 -17.58
N VAL A 45 32.45 24.10 -17.98
CA VAL A 45 31.62 23.52 -19.05
C VAL A 45 32.16 23.97 -20.40
N SER A 46 33.16 23.28 -20.94
CA SER A 46 33.46 23.34 -22.39
C SER A 46 34.19 22.09 -22.86
N ASP A 47 33.67 21.52 -23.96
CA ASP A 47 34.24 20.47 -24.81
C ASP A 47 34.13 19.01 -24.31
N LEU A 48 32.93 18.45 -24.45
CA LEU A 48 32.74 17.00 -24.58
C LEU A 48 31.98 16.69 -25.88
N PRO A 49 32.33 15.58 -26.59
CA PRO A 49 31.81 15.29 -27.92
C PRO A 49 30.28 15.18 -27.93
N VAL A 50 29.67 15.66 -29.02
CA VAL A 50 28.24 15.51 -29.31
C VAL A 50 27.92 14.02 -29.39
N SER A 51 27.47 13.43 -28.27
CA SER A 51 27.02 12.04 -28.24
C SER A 51 25.66 11.94 -28.94
N ASP A 52 25.48 10.92 -29.77
CA ASP A 52 24.23 10.61 -30.46
C ASP A 52 23.00 10.61 -29.53
N PRO A 53 21.80 10.93 -30.05
CA PRO A 53 20.56 10.86 -29.29
C PRO A 53 20.33 9.44 -28.74
N PRO A 54 19.78 9.30 -27.52
CA PRO A 54 19.55 7.98 -26.94
C PRO A 54 18.55 7.18 -27.77
N VAL A 55 18.79 5.88 -27.89
CA VAL A 55 17.88 4.95 -28.56
C VAL A 55 16.76 4.58 -27.57
N PRO A 56 15.48 4.93 -27.81
CA PRO A 56 14.42 4.70 -26.84
C PRO A 56 14.27 3.22 -26.47
N PHE A 57 14.09 2.97 -25.17
CA PHE A 57 13.90 1.63 -24.57
C PHE A 57 15.00 0.60 -24.84
N LEU A 58 16.18 1.01 -25.33
CA LEU A 58 17.32 0.11 -25.47
C LEU A 58 17.71 -0.51 -24.12
N ALA A 59 17.75 0.32 -23.07
CA ALA A 59 18.11 -0.11 -21.74
C ALA A 59 17.19 -1.22 -21.17
N LEU A 60 15.87 -1.12 -21.40
CA LEU A 60 14.94 -2.17 -20.98
C LEU A 60 15.15 -3.48 -21.76
N THR A 61 15.55 -3.36 -23.03
CA THR A 61 15.88 -4.52 -23.87
C THR A 61 17.15 -5.21 -23.36
N GLU A 62 18.15 -4.45 -22.90
CA GLU A 62 19.36 -4.97 -22.25
C GLU A 62 19.07 -5.61 -20.88
N GLU A 63 18.04 -5.13 -20.17
CA GLU A 63 17.57 -5.70 -18.90
C GLU A 63 16.75 -7.00 -19.10
N ALA A 64 16.23 -7.26 -20.31
CA ALA A 64 15.42 -8.43 -20.64
C ALA A 64 16.28 -9.69 -20.87
N ARG A 65 16.09 -10.70 -20.02
CA ARG A 65 16.76 -12.01 -19.99
C ARG A 65 16.19 -13.06 -20.97
N PRO A 66 16.91 -13.73 -21.91
CA PRO A 66 16.41 -15.03 -22.37
C PRO A 66 16.54 -16.05 -21.24
N GLN A 67 15.47 -16.80 -20.97
CA GLN A 67 15.46 -17.81 -19.92
C GLN A 67 15.73 -19.21 -20.49
N PRO A 68 16.61 -20.01 -19.85
CA PRO A 68 16.73 -21.43 -20.15
C PRO A 68 15.41 -22.19 -19.95
N PRO A 69 15.20 -23.36 -20.60
CA PRO A 69 13.91 -24.06 -20.58
C PRO A 69 13.33 -24.33 -19.18
N LEU A 70 14.15 -24.76 -18.21
CA LEU A 70 13.69 -25.01 -16.84
C LEU A 70 13.25 -23.72 -16.12
N ARG A 71 13.97 -22.61 -16.34
CA ARG A 71 13.60 -21.29 -15.79
C ARG A 71 12.33 -20.75 -16.45
N ALA A 72 12.20 -20.91 -17.77
CA ALA A 72 10.98 -20.54 -18.49
C ALA A 72 9.75 -21.35 -18.00
N ALA A 73 9.93 -22.63 -17.68
CA ALA A 73 8.85 -23.46 -17.11
C ALA A 73 8.39 -22.98 -15.72
N ILE A 74 9.33 -22.49 -14.89
CA ILE A 74 9.03 -21.87 -13.60
C ILE A 74 8.22 -20.58 -13.82
N THR A 75 8.69 -19.68 -14.67
CA THR A 75 8.00 -18.42 -14.96
C THR A 75 6.60 -18.66 -15.52
N ALA A 76 6.45 -19.57 -16.50
CA ALA A 76 5.16 -19.94 -17.08
C ALA A 76 4.17 -20.61 -16.10
N ALA A 77 4.64 -21.08 -14.95
CA ALA A 77 3.81 -21.67 -13.91
C ALA A 77 3.41 -20.66 -12.81
N CYS A 78 3.91 -19.41 -12.85
CA CYS A 78 3.70 -18.41 -11.80
C CYS A 78 2.22 -18.27 -11.43
N ARG A 79 1.35 -17.97 -12.41
CA ARG A 79 -0.08 -17.70 -12.18
C ARG A 79 -1.00 -18.64 -12.95
N ARG A 80 -0.47 -19.79 -13.38
CA ARG A 80 -1.23 -20.84 -14.11
C ARG A 80 -2.52 -21.18 -13.36
N PRO A 81 -3.69 -21.29 -14.01
CA PRO A 81 -4.95 -21.62 -13.33
C PRO A 81 -4.84 -22.84 -12.41
N GLU A 82 -5.50 -22.80 -11.24
CA GLU A 82 -5.44 -23.91 -10.27
C GLU A 82 -5.96 -25.22 -10.85
N GLN A 83 -6.99 -25.15 -11.70
CA GLN A 83 -7.58 -26.30 -12.38
C GLN A 83 -6.58 -27.00 -13.31
N ASP A 84 -5.59 -26.28 -13.84
CA ASP A 84 -4.52 -26.86 -14.67
C ASP A 84 -3.35 -27.38 -13.83
N CYS A 85 -3.20 -26.86 -12.60
CA CYS A 85 -2.14 -27.24 -11.68
C CYS A 85 -2.47 -28.54 -10.93
N LEU A 86 -3.71 -28.68 -10.45
CA LEU A 86 -4.06 -29.73 -9.48
C LEU A 86 -4.08 -31.15 -10.06
N PRO A 87 -4.62 -31.45 -11.25
CA PRO A 87 -4.67 -32.81 -11.76
C PRO A 87 -3.31 -33.55 -11.79
N PRO A 88 -2.21 -32.98 -12.33
CA PRO A 88 -0.91 -33.65 -12.28
C PRO A 88 -0.35 -33.76 -10.85
N LEU A 89 -0.65 -32.80 -9.97
CA LEU A 89 -0.24 -32.86 -8.56
C LEU A 89 -0.99 -33.96 -7.80
N ILE A 90 -2.29 -34.12 -8.03
CA ILE A 90 -3.11 -35.21 -7.48
C ILE A 90 -2.51 -36.55 -7.91
N ALA A 91 -2.19 -36.72 -9.19
CA ALA A 91 -1.60 -37.95 -9.69
C ALA A 91 -0.26 -38.26 -8.99
N ALA A 92 0.61 -37.26 -8.85
CA ALA A 92 1.90 -37.41 -8.19
C ALA A 92 1.79 -37.62 -6.66
N ALA A 93 0.80 -37.03 -6.00
CA ALA A 93 0.59 -37.14 -4.55
C ALA A 93 -0.12 -38.43 -4.13
N THR A 94 -0.80 -39.11 -5.07
CA THR A 94 -1.58 -40.32 -4.77
C THR A 94 -0.68 -41.43 -4.22
N LEU A 95 -1.02 -41.96 -3.05
CA LEU A 95 -0.35 -43.11 -2.43
C LEU A 95 -0.97 -44.42 -2.91
N ALA A 96 -0.19 -45.49 -2.97
CA ALA A 96 -0.75 -46.83 -3.16
C ALA A 96 -1.64 -47.21 -1.97
N PRO A 97 -2.68 -48.06 -2.13
CA PRO A 97 -3.61 -48.36 -1.03
C PRO A 97 -2.94 -48.85 0.26
N ALA A 98 -1.87 -49.65 0.16
CA ALA A 98 -1.10 -50.10 1.31
C ALA A 98 -0.27 -48.97 1.96
N GLU A 99 0.30 -48.07 1.16
CA GLU A 99 1.00 -46.88 1.66
C GLU A 99 0.02 -45.95 2.39
N GLU A 100 -1.17 -45.76 1.83
CA GLU A 100 -2.23 -44.94 2.40
C GLU A 100 -2.71 -45.50 3.74
N ALA A 101 -3.00 -46.80 3.81
CA ALA A 101 -3.41 -47.44 5.05
C ALA A 101 -2.35 -47.27 6.16
N ARG A 102 -1.06 -47.44 5.83
CA ARG A 102 0.06 -47.20 6.76
C ARG A 102 0.13 -45.73 7.19
N ALA A 103 -0.01 -44.79 6.25
CA ALA A 103 0.02 -43.36 6.53
C ALA A 103 -1.14 -42.93 7.45
N ALA A 104 -2.36 -43.39 7.18
CA ALA A 104 -3.53 -43.10 8.00
C ALA A 104 -3.39 -43.68 9.43
N ALA A 105 -2.96 -44.94 9.56
CA ALA A 105 -2.73 -45.56 10.87
C ALA A 105 -1.66 -44.82 11.68
N LEU A 106 -0.54 -44.44 11.06
CA LEU A 106 0.51 -43.68 11.70
C LEU A 106 0.03 -42.28 12.10
N ALA A 107 -0.68 -41.57 11.23
CA ALA A 107 -1.23 -40.24 11.54
C ALA A 107 -2.18 -40.29 12.74
N ARG A 108 -3.05 -41.30 12.83
CA ARG A 108 -3.94 -41.50 14.00
C ARG A 108 -3.15 -41.68 15.28
N ARG A 109 -2.10 -42.53 15.26
CA ARG A 109 -1.24 -42.77 16.41
C ARG A 109 -0.57 -41.49 16.89
N LEU A 110 0.00 -40.70 15.96
CA LEU A 110 0.66 -39.43 16.27
C LEU A 110 -0.32 -38.40 16.84
N VAL A 111 -1.51 -38.25 16.23
CA VAL A 111 -2.55 -37.34 16.72
C VAL A 111 -3.04 -37.74 18.12
N ALA A 112 -3.23 -39.04 18.36
CA ALA A 112 -3.63 -39.54 19.67
C ALA A 112 -2.55 -39.26 20.74
N ALA A 113 -1.28 -39.50 20.43
CA ALA A 113 -0.15 -39.21 21.33
C ALA A 113 -0.06 -37.71 21.65
N LEU A 114 -0.20 -36.85 20.65
CA LEU A 114 -0.22 -35.39 20.82
C LEU A 114 -1.36 -34.92 21.73
N ARG A 115 -2.56 -35.52 21.59
CA ARG A 115 -3.71 -35.20 22.45
C ARG A 115 -3.54 -35.71 23.89
N ALA A 116 -2.83 -36.82 24.07
CA ALA A 116 -2.58 -37.42 25.39
C ALA A 116 -1.43 -36.73 26.17
N GLY A 117 -0.40 -36.24 25.47
CA GLY A 117 0.80 -35.64 26.06
C GLY A 117 0.64 -34.21 26.62
N ARG A 118 -0.58 -33.75 26.88
CA ARG A 118 -0.84 -32.38 27.37
C ARG A 118 -0.25 -32.20 28.77
N ARG A 119 0.85 -31.45 28.87
CA ARG A 119 1.33 -30.85 30.12
C ARG A 119 1.11 -29.35 30.06
N GLY A 120 0.68 -28.78 31.19
CA GLY A 120 0.40 -27.36 31.33
C GLY A 120 1.59 -26.48 30.98
N GLY A 121 1.39 -25.52 30.09
CA GLY A 121 2.45 -24.60 29.63
C GLY A 121 2.75 -23.50 30.65
N GLY A 122 3.84 -22.74 30.43
CA GLY A 122 4.20 -21.62 31.31
C GLY A 122 3.10 -20.56 31.46
N VAL A 123 2.26 -20.36 30.44
CA VAL A 123 1.12 -19.44 30.53
C VAL A 123 0.07 -19.91 31.56
N GLU A 124 -0.08 -21.21 31.80
CA GLU A 124 -0.93 -21.72 32.90
C GLU A 124 -0.34 -21.38 34.28
N ALA A 125 1.00 -21.30 34.41
CA ALA A 125 1.65 -20.86 35.64
C ALA A 125 1.41 -19.35 35.90
N LEU A 126 1.49 -18.51 34.86
CA LEU A 126 1.13 -17.09 34.93
C LEU A 126 -0.33 -16.89 35.36
N MET A 127 -1.25 -17.71 34.84
CA MET A 127 -2.65 -17.67 35.24
C MET A 127 -2.85 -18.06 36.71
N GLN A 128 -2.10 -19.04 37.21
CA GLN A 128 -2.16 -19.46 38.61
C GLN A 128 -1.56 -18.41 39.55
N GLU A 129 -0.44 -17.80 39.20
CA GLU A 129 0.26 -16.79 40.01
C GLU A 129 -0.60 -15.54 40.24
N PHE A 130 -1.34 -15.10 39.21
CA PHE A 130 -2.18 -13.89 39.27
C PHE A 130 -3.68 -14.20 39.40
N ALA A 131 -4.05 -15.46 39.62
CA ALA A 131 -5.44 -15.95 39.68
C ALA A 131 -6.30 -15.41 38.52
N LEU A 132 -5.74 -15.41 37.30
CA LEU A 132 -6.39 -14.90 36.10
C LEU A 132 -7.35 -15.94 35.56
N SER A 133 -8.56 -15.53 35.18
CA SER A 133 -9.39 -16.37 34.33
C SER A 133 -8.74 -16.55 32.96
N SER A 134 -9.13 -17.62 32.26
CA SER A 134 -8.74 -17.90 30.89
C SER A 134 -8.89 -16.70 29.94
N GLN A 135 -9.98 -15.94 30.03
CA GLN A 135 -10.16 -14.75 29.18
C GLN A 135 -9.33 -13.54 29.66
N GLU A 136 -9.07 -13.43 30.96
CA GLU A 136 -8.19 -12.39 31.53
C GLU A 136 -6.74 -12.59 31.08
N GLY A 137 -6.24 -13.83 31.08
CA GLY A 137 -4.91 -14.17 30.59
C GLY A 137 -4.73 -13.85 29.10
N VAL A 138 -5.71 -14.19 28.27
CA VAL A 138 -5.70 -13.89 26.82
C VAL A 138 -5.62 -12.40 26.55
N ALA A 139 -6.47 -11.62 27.23
CA ALA A 139 -6.48 -10.17 27.06
C ALA A 139 -5.17 -9.53 27.56
N LEU A 140 -4.59 -10.05 28.65
CA LEU A 140 -3.31 -9.59 29.19
C LEU A 140 -2.15 -9.83 28.23
N MET A 141 -2.10 -11.00 27.57
CA MET A 141 -1.05 -11.32 26.61
C MET A 141 -1.14 -10.45 25.34
N CYS A 142 -2.35 -10.22 24.82
CA CYS A 142 -2.56 -9.28 23.71
C CYS A 142 -2.09 -7.87 24.07
N LEU A 143 -2.37 -7.41 25.29
CA LEU A 143 -1.94 -6.11 25.79
C LEU A 143 -0.41 -6.04 25.97
N ALA A 144 0.19 -7.10 26.53
CA ALA A 144 1.64 -7.19 26.75
C ALA A 144 2.43 -7.06 25.44
N GLU A 145 2.00 -7.76 24.39
CA GLU A 145 2.61 -7.70 23.06
C GLU A 145 2.56 -6.29 22.46
N ALA A 146 1.43 -5.60 22.62
CA ALA A 146 1.23 -4.27 22.07
C ALA A 146 2.02 -3.20 22.86
N LEU A 147 2.08 -3.30 24.19
CA LEU A 147 2.84 -2.40 25.06
C LEU A 147 4.36 -2.47 24.83
N LEU A 148 4.87 -3.67 24.52
CA LEU A 148 6.28 -3.91 24.24
C LEU A 148 6.86 -3.08 23.08
N ARG A 149 6.00 -2.67 22.14
CA ARG A 149 6.41 -1.97 20.92
C ARG A 149 6.49 -0.46 21.10
N ILE A 150 5.98 0.05 22.21
CA ILE A 150 5.80 1.48 22.45
C ILE A 150 6.86 1.95 23.47
N PRO A 151 7.83 2.79 23.07
CA PRO A 151 8.95 3.17 23.93
C PRO A 151 8.56 4.15 25.05
N ASP A 152 7.58 5.04 24.84
CA ASP A 152 7.21 6.07 25.80
C ASP A 152 6.03 5.65 26.70
N SER A 153 5.95 6.23 27.90
CA SER A 153 4.88 5.92 28.87
C SER A 153 3.52 6.48 28.44
N ALA A 154 3.45 7.71 27.94
CA ALA A 154 2.17 8.35 27.63
C ALA A 154 1.38 7.61 26.55
N THR A 155 2.06 7.09 25.53
CA THR A 155 1.47 6.32 24.44
C THR A 155 1.11 4.91 24.89
N ARG A 156 1.92 4.29 25.78
CA ARG A 156 1.53 3.05 26.47
C ARG A 156 0.28 3.24 27.32
N ASP A 157 0.19 4.34 28.05
CA ASP A 157 -0.97 4.67 28.88
C ASP A 157 -2.20 4.96 28.01
N ALA A 158 -2.03 5.58 26.82
CA ALA A 158 -3.10 5.77 25.85
C ALA A 158 -3.61 4.42 25.31
N LEU A 159 -2.72 3.50 24.94
CA LEU A 159 -3.10 2.15 24.54
C LEU A 159 -3.83 1.40 25.67
N ILE A 160 -3.33 1.52 26.91
CA ILE A 160 -3.99 0.98 28.10
C ILE A 160 -5.40 1.56 28.21
N ARG A 161 -5.56 2.89 28.24
CA ARG A 161 -6.86 3.56 28.36
C ARG A 161 -7.83 3.17 27.23
N ASP A 162 -7.39 3.19 25.97
CA ASP A 162 -8.19 2.80 24.81
C ASP A 162 -8.78 1.39 24.95
N LYS A 163 -8.08 0.49 25.66
CA LYS A 163 -8.51 -0.90 25.86
C LYS A 163 -9.11 -1.20 27.23
N ILE A 164 -8.89 -0.34 28.23
CA ILE A 164 -9.22 -0.60 29.65
C ILE A 164 -10.24 0.39 30.22
N GLY A 165 -10.28 1.64 29.76
CA GLY A 165 -11.14 2.70 30.29
C GLY A 165 -12.58 2.63 29.77
N GLY A 166 -13.52 2.16 30.59
CA GLY A 166 -14.94 2.04 30.24
C GLY A 166 -15.71 3.37 30.17
N GLY A 167 -16.75 3.42 29.33
CA GLY A 167 -17.73 4.51 29.31
C GLY A 167 -18.89 4.34 28.34
N ASP A 168 -18.65 4.19 27.04
CA ASP A 168 -19.74 4.31 26.06
C ASP A 168 -19.68 3.33 24.88
N TRP A 169 -19.76 2.03 25.19
CA TRP A 169 -19.59 0.93 24.24
C TRP A 169 -20.65 0.86 23.11
N ARG A 170 -21.82 1.51 23.23
CA ARG A 170 -22.89 1.41 22.21
C ARG A 170 -22.65 2.24 20.95
N ALA A 171 -21.77 3.23 20.99
CA ALA A 171 -21.36 4.01 19.82
C ALA A 171 -20.25 3.33 18.97
N HIS A 172 -19.71 2.18 19.42
CA HIS A 172 -18.41 1.65 18.97
C HIS A 172 -18.46 0.27 18.27
N LEU A 173 -19.63 -0.20 17.81
CA LEU A 173 -19.82 -1.59 17.36
C LEU A 173 -19.57 -1.89 15.86
N GLY A 174 -18.98 -0.97 15.09
CA GLY A 174 -19.01 -1.08 13.62
C GLY A 174 -17.69 -1.22 12.84
N HIS A 175 -16.56 -0.65 13.29
CA HIS A 175 -15.54 -0.20 12.31
C HIS A 175 -14.05 -0.38 12.68
N SER A 176 -13.69 -1.12 13.73
CA SER A 176 -12.28 -1.23 14.14
C SER A 176 -11.60 -2.53 13.69
N PRO A 177 -10.38 -2.48 13.12
CA PRO A 177 -9.50 -3.65 13.06
C PRO A 177 -9.03 -3.99 14.47
N SER A 178 -9.23 -5.22 14.90
CA SER A 178 -9.11 -5.62 16.30
C SER A 178 -7.65 -5.88 16.72
N LEU A 179 -7.20 -5.28 17.82
CA LEU A 179 -5.97 -5.72 18.51
C LEU A 179 -6.10 -7.14 19.10
N PHE A 180 -7.32 -7.65 19.20
CA PHE A 180 -7.63 -9.02 19.60
C PHE A 180 -7.74 -9.98 18.40
N VAL A 181 -7.24 -9.61 17.21
CA VAL A 181 -7.12 -10.52 16.05
C VAL A 181 -6.38 -11.81 16.44
N ASN A 182 -5.39 -11.70 17.32
CA ASN A 182 -4.64 -12.84 17.85
C ASN A 182 -5.24 -13.44 19.12
N ALA A 183 -6.43 -13.01 19.57
CA ALA A 183 -7.04 -13.54 20.79
C ALA A 183 -7.49 -15.00 20.66
N ALA A 184 -7.74 -15.48 19.44
CA ALA A 184 -7.90 -16.91 19.20
C ALA A 184 -6.58 -17.66 19.48
N THR A 185 -5.45 -17.11 19.01
CA THR A 185 -4.11 -17.66 19.23
C THR A 185 -3.72 -17.63 20.71
N TRP A 186 -3.92 -16.50 21.38
CA TRP A 186 -3.68 -16.39 22.82
C TRP A 186 -4.69 -17.22 23.61
N GLY A 187 -5.95 -17.33 23.17
CA GLY A 187 -6.96 -18.23 23.72
C GLY A 187 -6.52 -19.68 23.72
N LEU A 188 -5.89 -20.10 22.62
CA LEU A 188 -5.30 -21.42 22.48
C LEU A 188 -4.14 -21.62 23.48
N VAL A 189 -3.21 -20.66 23.54
CA VAL A 189 -2.01 -20.70 24.39
C VAL A 189 -2.35 -20.68 25.89
N VAL A 190 -3.35 -19.88 26.28
CA VAL A 190 -3.73 -19.63 27.67
C VAL A 190 -4.68 -20.71 28.20
N THR A 191 -5.59 -21.22 27.37
CA THR A 191 -6.75 -21.99 27.87
C THR A 191 -6.82 -23.43 27.35
N GLY A 192 -5.98 -23.78 26.37
CA GLY A 192 -6.04 -25.05 25.66
C GLY A 192 -7.38 -25.31 24.94
N ARG A 193 -8.24 -24.29 24.80
CA ARG A 193 -9.55 -24.33 24.14
C ARG A 193 -9.68 -23.13 23.22
N LEU A 194 -10.42 -23.29 22.12
CA LEU A 194 -10.77 -22.14 21.28
C LEU A 194 -11.71 -21.22 22.04
N ALA A 195 -11.27 -19.98 22.28
CA ALA A 195 -12.19 -18.90 22.59
C ALA A 195 -12.91 -18.54 21.27
N SER A 196 -14.24 -18.71 21.23
CA SER A 196 -15.04 -18.35 20.06
C SER A 196 -14.78 -16.90 19.64
N PRO A 197 -14.72 -16.57 18.33
CA PRO A 197 -14.54 -15.20 17.83
C PRO A 197 -15.64 -14.22 18.25
N ARG A 198 -16.70 -14.70 18.92
CA ARG A 198 -17.78 -13.87 19.45
C ARG A 198 -17.36 -13.27 20.79
N GLY A 199 -16.65 -12.15 20.74
CA GLY A 199 -16.59 -11.25 21.90
C GLY A 199 -15.33 -10.43 22.06
N GLU A 200 -14.96 -9.61 21.07
CA GLU A 200 -13.99 -8.53 21.28
C GLU A 200 -14.45 -7.59 22.41
N ALA A 201 -15.75 -7.29 22.46
CA ALA A 201 -16.39 -6.60 23.58
C ALA A 201 -16.29 -7.39 24.90
N GLY A 202 -16.25 -8.73 24.83
CA GLY A 202 -16.12 -9.61 26.00
C GLY A 202 -14.70 -9.64 26.57
N LEU A 203 -13.67 -9.64 25.72
CA LEU A 203 -12.26 -9.59 26.15
C LEU A 203 -11.89 -8.22 26.72
N ALA A 204 -12.32 -7.13 26.07
CA ALA A 204 -12.15 -5.78 26.60
C ALA A 204 -12.85 -5.60 27.96
N ALA A 205 -14.10 -6.07 28.10
CA ALA A 205 -14.82 -6.03 29.39
C ALA A 205 -14.15 -6.91 30.46
N THR A 206 -13.52 -8.02 30.05
CA THR A 206 -12.80 -8.91 30.97
C THR A 206 -11.49 -8.30 31.45
N LEU A 207 -10.74 -7.64 30.57
CA LEU A 207 -9.56 -6.87 30.93
C LEU A 207 -9.93 -5.70 31.86
N ALA A 208 -11.00 -4.97 31.56
CA ALA A 208 -11.50 -3.89 32.42
C ALA A 208 -11.88 -4.37 33.83
N ARG A 209 -12.50 -5.56 33.95
CA ARG A 209 -12.78 -6.20 35.26
C ARG A 209 -11.50 -6.61 35.99
N LEU A 210 -10.52 -7.16 35.29
CA LEU A 210 -9.22 -7.49 35.87
C LEU A 210 -8.54 -6.24 36.43
N VAL A 211 -8.56 -5.14 35.68
CA VAL A 211 -7.98 -3.86 36.09
C VAL A 211 -8.68 -3.30 37.32
N ALA A 212 -10.02 -3.32 37.32
CA ALA A 212 -10.81 -2.88 38.47
C ALA A 212 -10.54 -3.73 39.73
N ARG A 213 -10.18 -5.01 39.56
CA ARG A 213 -9.88 -5.95 40.66
C ARG A 213 -8.44 -5.84 41.16
N ALA A 214 -7.46 -5.68 40.26
CA ALA A 214 -6.04 -5.85 40.56
C ALA A 214 -5.21 -4.55 40.53
N GLY A 215 -5.72 -3.47 39.94
CA GLY A 215 -5.02 -2.19 39.78
C GLY A 215 -3.94 -2.19 38.68
N GLU A 216 -3.61 -1.01 38.18
CA GLU A 216 -2.61 -0.80 37.11
C GLU A 216 -1.20 -1.39 37.42
N PRO A 217 -0.65 -1.29 38.65
CA PRO A 217 0.68 -1.82 38.95
C PRO A 217 0.80 -3.35 38.81
N VAL A 218 -0.27 -4.10 39.08
CA VAL A 218 -0.28 -5.57 38.97
C VAL A 218 -0.32 -6.01 37.51
N ILE A 219 -1.02 -5.27 36.65
CA ILE A 219 -1.04 -5.51 35.20
C ILE A 219 0.34 -5.29 34.62
N ARG A 220 1.04 -4.23 35.04
CA ARG A 220 2.41 -3.96 34.62
C ARG A 220 3.35 -5.11 35.00
N ALA A 221 3.26 -5.61 36.24
CA ALA A 221 4.04 -6.77 36.67
C ALA A 221 3.68 -8.06 35.89
N GLY A 222 2.40 -8.28 35.60
CA GLY A 222 1.92 -9.42 34.79
C GLY A 222 2.37 -9.34 33.33
N VAL A 223 2.41 -8.15 32.74
CA VAL A 223 2.97 -7.89 31.41
C VAL A 223 4.48 -8.18 31.39
N ASP A 224 5.23 -7.69 32.38
CA ASP A 224 6.68 -7.93 32.47
C ASP A 224 7.03 -9.42 32.68
N LEU A 225 6.17 -10.17 33.38
CA LEU A 225 6.33 -11.63 33.49
C LEU A 225 5.99 -12.32 32.17
N ALA A 226 4.85 -11.98 31.55
CA ALA A 226 4.48 -12.47 30.22
C ALA A 226 5.60 -12.27 29.19
N MET A 227 6.24 -11.10 29.20
CA MET A 227 7.38 -10.77 28.33
C MET A 227 8.53 -11.79 28.44
N ARG A 228 8.93 -12.12 29.67
CA ARG A 228 10.01 -13.09 29.90
C ARG A 228 9.64 -14.49 29.41
N MET A 229 8.40 -14.90 29.64
CA MET A 229 7.92 -16.22 29.21
C MET A 229 7.81 -16.34 27.69
N LEU A 230 7.37 -15.28 27.01
CA LEU A 230 7.34 -15.23 25.54
C LEU A 230 8.73 -15.24 24.92
N GLY A 231 9.69 -14.57 25.56
CA GLY A 231 11.09 -14.59 25.16
C GLY A 231 11.75 -15.95 25.29
N GLU A 232 11.29 -16.85 26.16
CA GLU A 232 11.86 -18.21 26.29
C GLU A 232 11.14 -19.25 25.43
N GLN A 233 9.86 -19.02 25.10
CA GLN A 233 9.05 -19.98 24.34
C GLN A 233 9.19 -19.84 22.82
N PHE A 234 9.35 -18.61 22.30
CA PHE A 234 9.34 -18.35 20.85
C PHE A 234 10.71 -18.08 20.25
N VAL A 235 11.74 -17.83 21.06
CA VAL A 235 13.14 -17.83 20.63
C VAL A 235 13.92 -18.82 21.46
N ALA A 236 14.85 -19.54 20.82
CA ALA A 236 15.72 -20.49 21.52
C ALA A 236 16.73 -19.77 22.44
N GLY A 237 16.94 -18.48 22.21
CA GLY A 237 17.77 -17.61 23.05
C GLY A 237 17.82 -16.18 22.49
N GLN A 238 18.17 -15.22 23.33
CA GLN A 238 18.36 -13.83 22.89
C GLN A 238 19.64 -13.65 22.07
N THR A 239 20.64 -14.46 22.35
CA THR A 239 21.89 -14.54 21.59
C THR A 239 22.11 -15.94 21.04
N ILE A 240 22.97 -16.08 20.03
CA ILE A 240 23.34 -17.39 19.49
C ILE A 240 24.02 -18.28 20.53
N GLY A 241 24.73 -17.70 21.50
CA GLY A 241 25.35 -18.44 22.60
C GLY A 241 24.30 -19.11 23.49
N ASP A 242 23.26 -18.38 23.86
CA ASP A 242 22.14 -18.89 24.66
C ASP A 242 21.40 -19.99 23.91
N ALA A 243 21.09 -19.75 22.63
CA ALA A 243 20.41 -20.70 21.78
C ALA A 243 21.19 -22.03 21.63
N LEU A 244 22.51 -21.95 21.47
CA LEU A 244 23.38 -23.14 21.43
C LEU A 244 23.41 -23.90 22.77
N ALA A 245 23.40 -23.19 23.90
CA ALA A 245 23.36 -23.82 25.21
C ALA A 245 22.03 -24.56 25.44
N ASN A 246 20.91 -23.91 25.10
CA ASN A 246 19.55 -24.45 25.26
C ASN A 246 19.26 -25.64 24.32
N SER A 247 19.98 -25.74 23.20
CA SER A 247 19.79 -26.79 22.19
C SER A 247 20.35 -28.16 22.60
N ARG A 248 21.31 -28.21 23.54
CA ARG A 248 22.06 -29.44 23.90
C ARG A 248 21.15 -30.59 24.35
N ALA A 249 20.09 -30.29 25.10
CA ALA A 249 19.21 -31.31 25.66
C ALA A 249 18.46 -32.11 24.59
N LEU A 250 17.95 -31.44 23.56
CA LEU A 250 17.27 -32.12 22.45
C LEU A 250 18.26 -32.71 21.44
N GLU A 251 19.44 -32.09 21.24
CA GLU A 251 20.50 -32.69 20.43
C GLU A 251 20.93 -34.07 20.97
N ALA A 252 21.06 -34.21 22.29
CA ALA A 252 21.37 -35.48 22.95
C ALA A 252 20.31 -36.57 22.71
N ARG A 253 19.07 -36.17 22.39
CA ARG A 253 17.95 -37.07 22.05
C ARG A 253 17.85 -37.36 20.55
N GLY A 254 18.75 -36.82 19.73
CA GLY A 254 18.78 -37.05 18.28
C GLY A 254 18.21 -35.93 17.42
N PHE A 255 17.75 -34.82 18.02
CA PHE A 255 17.37 -33.64 17.25
C PHE A 255 18.61 -32.93 16.68
N ARG A 256 18.37 -32.06 15.69
CA ARG A 256 19.36 -31.17 15.07
C ARG A 256 18.81 -29.74 15.09
N TYR A 257 19.65 -28.75 14.80
CA TYR A 257 19.22 -27.36 14.78
C TYR A 257 19.56 -26.63 13.47
N SER A 258 18.72 -25.66 13.11
CA SER A 258 18.97 -24.62 12.11
C SER A 258 18.62 -23.28 12.73
N TYR A 259 19.58 -22.41 12.97
CA TYR A 259 19.32 -21.15 13.66
C TYR A 259 18.82 -20.06 12.70
N ASP A 260 17.78 -19.33 13.09
CA ASP A 260 17.22 -18.18 12.37
C ASP A 260 17.49 -16.91 13.17
N MET A 261 18.34 -16.04 12.64
CA MET A 261 18.76 -14.82 13.33
C MET A 261 17.73 -13.68 13.28
N LEU A 262 16.50 -13.96 12.81
CA LEU A 262 15.36 -13.02 12.73
C LEU A 262 15.58 -11.75 11.89
N GLY A 263 16.74 -11.60 11.24
CA GLY A 263 17.00 -10.51 10.31
C GLY A 263 16.21 -10.69 9.02
N GLU A 264 15.45 -9.66 8.64
CA GLU A 264 14.72 -9.56 7.39
C GLU A 264 14.52 -8.09 6.97
N ALA A 265 14.20 -7.88 5.69
CA ALA A 265 13.79 -6.59 5.14
C ALA A 265 14.68 -5.40 5.56
N ALA A 266 15.98 -5.49 5.23
CA ALA A 266 16.88 -4.35 5.42
C ALA A 266 16.31 -3.12 4.70
N MET A 267 16.19 -1.99 5.40
CA MET A 267 15.72 -0.74 4.79
C MET A 267 16.90 0.12 4.32
N THR A 268 18.07 -0.05 4.93
CA THR A 268 19.27 0.75 4.68
C THR A 268 20.49 -0.13 4.42
N ALA A 269 21.53 0.41 3.78
CA ALA A 269 22.84 -0.24 3.72
C ALA A 269 23.41 -0.59 5.11
N ALA A 270 23.14 0.23 6.13
CA ALA A 270 23.58 0.00 7.50
C ALA A 270 22.88 -1.22 8.13
N ASP A 271 21.57 -1.39 7.89
CA ASP A 271 20.84 -2.59 8.31
C ASP A 271 21.43 -3.84 7.65
N ALA A 272 21.68 -3.80 6.34
CA ALA A 272 22.27 -4.91 5.61
C ALA A 272 23.67 -5.28 6.12
N ALA A 273 24.49 -4.27 6.45
CA ALA A 273 25.81 -4.49 7.05
C ALA A 273 25.73 -5.09 8.45
N ARG A 274 24.77 -4.64 9.29
CA ARG A 274 24.49 -5.20 10.61
C ARG A 274 24.08 -6.68 10.50
N TYR A 275 23.09 -7.00 9.67
CA TYR A 275 22.64 -8.38 9.51
C TYR A 275 23.73 -9.30 8.95
N LEU A 276 24.56 -8.81 8.03
CA LEU A 276 25.73 -9.54 7.56
C LEU A 276 26.70 -9.87 8.72
N HIS A 277 26.96 -8.91 9.60
CA HIS A 277 27.79 -9.13 10.79
C HIS A 277 27.16 -10.13 11.77
N ASP A 278 25.86 -10.05 12.00
CA ASP A 278 25.13 -10.97 12.88
C ASP A 278 25.19 -12.40 12.33
N TYR A 279 25.00 -12.59 11.03
CA TYR A 279 25.16 -13.89 10.38
C TYR A 279 26.58 -14.42 10.46
N ARG A 280 27.62 -13.60 10.23
CA ARG A 280 29.03 -14.02 10.40
C ARG A 280 29.27 -14.54 11.82
N THR A 281 28.85 -13.77 12.82
CA THR A 281 29.01 -14.11 14.24
C THR A 281 28.28 -15.41 14.58
N ALA A 282 27.08 -15.59 14.06
CA ALA A 282 26.31 -16.82 14.25
C ALA A 282 26.97 -18.03 13.59
N ILE A 283 27.41 -17.92 12.32
CA ILE A 283 28.07 -19.02 11.61
C ILE A 283 29.35 -19.47 12.33
N GLU A 284 30.14 -18.54 12.85
CA GLU A 284 31.32 -18.88 13.65
C GLU A 284 30.97 -19.62 14.95
N ALA A 285 29.96 -19.13 15.68
CA ALA A 285 29.53 -19.75 16.94
C ALA A 285 28.96 -21.15 16.71
N ILE A 286 28.08 -21.30 15.71
CA ILE A 286 27.49 -22.57 15.28
C ILE A 286 28.57 -23.53 14.80
N GLY A 287 29.52 -23.04 13.99
CA GLY A 287 30.63 -23.83 13.47
C GLY A 287 31.54 -24.39 14.56
N ARG A 288 31.88 -23.58 15.57
CA ARG A 288 32.62 -24.05 16.75
C ARG A 288 31.83 -25.09 17.55
N ALA A 289 30.54 -24.86 17.77
CA ALA A 289 29.68 -25.79 18.50
C ALA A 289 29.37 -27.08 17.70
N SER A 290 29.45 -27.02 16.37
CA SER A 290 29.25 -28.18 15.51
C SER A 290 30.35 -29.22 15.71
N ASP A 291 31.57 -28.82 16.04
CA ASP A 291 32.72 -29.69 16.35
C ASP A 291 32.89 -30.85 15.34
N GLY A 292 32.83 -30.53 14.04
CA GLY A 292 33.04 -31.52 12.98
C GLY A 292 31.90 -32.53 12.75
N ARG A 293 30.74 -32.39 13.43
CA ARG A 293 29.55 -33.25 13.21
C ARG A 293 28.98 -33.22 11.78
N GLY A 294 29.42 -32.29 10.94
CA GLY A 294 29.10 -32.22 9.52
C GLY A 294 27.68 -31.76 9.20
N LEU A 295 27.34 -31.78 7.91
CA LEU A 295 26.10 -31.18 7.37
C LEU A 295 24.80 -31.82 7.85
N ARG A 296 24.85 -33.13 8.12
CA ARG A 296 23.68 -33.94 8.51
C ARG A 296 23.47 -33.91 10.02
N ASP A 297 24.53 -34.23 10.77
CA ASP A 297 24.43 -34.40 12.22
C ASP A 297 24.78 -33.16 13.03
N GLY A 298 25.44 -32.17 12.41
CA GLY A 298 25.71 -30.88 13.00
C GLY A 298 24.57 -29.88 12.83
N PRO A 299 24.61 -28.75 13.56
CA PRO A 299 23.70 -27.64 13.36
C PRO A 299 23.98 -26.88 12.05
N GLY A 300 23.02 -26.10 11.60
CA GLY A 300 23.14 -25.18 10.46
C GLY A 300 22.57 -23.79 10.76
N ILE A 301 22.54 -22.94 9.75
CA ILE A 301 21.95 -21.60 9.82
C ILE A 301 20.94 -21.40 8.68
N SER A 302 19.90 -20.61 8.94
CA SER A 302 18.98 -20.08 7.94
C SER A 302 19.21 -18.58 7.76
N ILE A 303 19.27 -18.11 6.52
CA ILE A 303 19.43 -16.69 6.18
C ILE A 303 18.30 -16.21 5.26
N LYS A 304 18.00 -14.92 5.32
CA LYS A 304 17.06 -14.26 4.40
C LYS A 304 17.81 -13.28 3.50
N LEU A 305 17.52 -13.33 2.20
CA LEU A 305 18.21 -12.49 1.22
C LEU A 305 17.84 -11.01 1.39
N SER A 306 16.58 -10.72 1.76
CA SER A 306 16.13 -9.36 2.09
C SER A 306 16.90 -8.71 3.25
N ALA A 307 17.48 -9.49 4.16
CA ALA A 307 18.32 -8.96 5.24
C ALA A 307 19.69 -8.48 4.74
N LEU A 308 20.15 -8.98 3.61
CA LEU A 308 21.51 -8.74 3.11
C LEU A 308 21.59 -7.63 2.06
N HIS A 309 20.46 -7.06 1.66
CA HIS A 309 20.45 -5.94 0.70
C HIS A 309 19.16 -5.13 0.81
N PRO A 310 19.25 -3.79 0.88
CA PRO A 310 18.07 -2.95 1.09
C PRO A 310 17.12 -2.91 -0.11
N ARG A 311 17.64 -3.23 -1.30
CA ARG A 311 16.86 -3.26 -2.55
C ARG A 311 16.81 -4.65 -3.18
N TYR A 312 16.47 -5.66 -2.39
CA TYR A 312 16.31 -7.04 -2.87
C TYR A 312 14.99 -7.22 -3.65
N VAL A 313 14.98 -6.71 -4.89
CA VAL A 313 13.82 -6.71 -5.81
C VAL A 313 14.28 -6.88 -7.25
N ARG A 314 13.43 -7.45 -8.13
CA ARG A 314 13.77 -7.70 -9.54
C ARG A 314 14.20 -6.44 -10.30
N ALA A 315 13.58 -5.30 -10.01
CA ALA A 315 13.96 -4.01 -10.59
C ALA A 315 15.44 -3.65 -10.36
N GLN A 316 16.01 -4.07 -9.23
CA GLN A 316 17.38 -3.76 -8.81
C GLN A 316 18.33 -4.95 -9.00
N ARG A 317 18.02 -5.84 -9.95
CA ARG A 317 18.77 -7.08 -10.19
C ARG A 317 20.28 -6.83 -10.35
N ALA A 318 20.68 -5.83 -11.13
CA ALA A 318 22.11 -5.56 -11.36
C ALA A 318 22.85 -5.28 -10.05
N ARG A 319 22.26 -4.46 -9.17
CA ARG A 319 22.77 -4.19 -7.82
C ARG A 319 22.76 -5.44 -6.96
N VAL A 320 21.69 -6.22 -6.96
CA VAL A 320 21.61 -7.48 -6.21
C VAL A 320 22.73 -8.45 -6.60
N MET A 321 22.98 -8.62 -7.90
CA MET A 321 24.07 -9.50 -8.36
C MET A 321 25.46 -8.94 -8.05
N ALA A 322 25.63 -7.61 -8.01
CA ALA A 322 26.91 -6.97 -7.73
C ALA A 322 27.22 -6.82 -6.22
N GLU A 323 26.19 -6.65 -5.39
CA GLU A 323 26.32 -6.25 -3.99
C GLU A 323 25.88 -7.37 -3.01
N LEU A 324 24.75 -8.05 -3.29
CA LEU A 324 24.24 -9.12 -2.42
C LEU A 324 25.00 -10.42 -2.66
N LEU A 325 25.18 -10.83 -3.92
CA LEU A 325 25.84 -12.11 -4.25
C LEU A 325 27.21 -12.27 -3.57
N PRO A 326 28.11 -11.27 -3.53
CA PRO A 326 29.38 -11.40 -2.81
C PRO A 326 29.20 -11.62 -1.30
N ARG A 327 28.22 -10.94 -0.67
CA ARG A 327 27.90 -11.13 0.76
C ARG A 327 27.40 -12.55 1.03
N LEU A 328 26.55 -13.06 0.14
CA LEU A 328 26.05 -14.44 0.22
C LEU A 328 27.19 -15.46 0.04
N ALA A 329 28.06 -15.26 -0.96
CA ALA A 329 29.22 -16.11 -1.20
C ALA A 329 30.17 -16.11 0.00
N GLU A 330 30.38 -14.97 0.65
CA GLU A 330 31.20 -14.87 1.85
C GLU A 330 30.65 -15.71 3.00
N LEU A 331 29.35 -15.61 3.29
CA LEU A 331 28.70 -16.42 4.33
C LEU A 331 28.76 -17.92 4.01
N ALA A 332 28.56 -18.28 2.75
CA ALA A 332 28.68 -19.66 2.28
C ALA A 332 30.10 -20.22 2.42
N LEU A 333 31.12 -19.43 2.09
CA LEU A 333 32.52 -19.81 2.28
C LEU A 333 32.86 -20.00 3.77
N LEU A 334 32.30 -19.16 4.65
CA LEU A 334 32.47 -19.32 6.09
C LEU A 334 31.77 -20.59 6.61
N ALA A 335 30.54 -20.87 6.16
CA ALA A 335 29.83 -22.09 6.51
C ALA A 335 30.56 -23.35 6.02
N ARG A 336 31.12 -23.31 4.79
CA ARG A 336 31.98 -24.37 4.24
C ARG A 336 33.20 -24.64 5.11
N ARG A 337 33.90 -23.60 5.57
CA ARG A 337 35.08 -23.76 6.45
C ARG A 337 34.76 -24.53 7.73
N HIS A 338 33.55 -24.37 8.26
CA HIS A 338 33.10 -25.07 9.46
C HIS A 338 32.38 -26.39 9.17
N GLY A 339 32.11 -26.73 7.90
CA GLY A 339 31.39 -27.94 7.52
C GLY A 339 29.93 -27.97 7.98
N ILE A 340 29.28 -26.80 8.10
CA ILE A 340 27.88 -26.67 8.52
C ILE A 340 26.99 -26.29 7.33
N GLY A 341 25.67 -26.55 7.43
CA GLY A 341 24.71 -26.16 6.39
C GLY A 341 24.33 -24.68 6.46
N LEU A 342 24.14 -24.05 5.30
CA LEU A 342 23.60 -22.69 5.15
C LEU A 342 22.39 -22.74 4.24
N ASN A 343 21.22 -22.48 4.80
CA ASN A 343 19.95 -22.53 4.10
C ASN A 343 19.45 -21.12 3.73
N ILE A 344 19.12 -20.92 2.46
CA ILE A 344 18.50 -19.69 1.96
C ILE A 344 16.99 -19.82 2.10
N ASP A 345 16.39 -19.02 2.98
CA ASP A 345 14.94 -18.98 3.18
C ASP A 345 14.20 -18.38 1.97
N ALA A 346 12.99 -18.88 1.72
CA ALA A 346 12.10 -18.37 0.69
C ALA A 346 11.14 -17.33 1.26
N GLU A 347 11.01 -16.22 0.54
CA GLU A 347 10.24 -15.03 0.94
C GLU A 347 8.99 -14.88 0.04
N GLU A 348 8.66 -13.67 -0.41
CA GLU A 348 7.53 -13.39 -1.30
C GLU A 348 7.74 -13.98 -2.71
N ALA A 349 6.64 -14.25 -3.40
CA ALA A 349 6.62 -14.92 -4.70
C ALA A 349 7.40 -14.15 -5.78
N GLU A 350 7.34 -12.83 -5.79
CA GLU A 350 8.06 -12.00 -6.78
C GLU A 350 9.60 -12.10 -6.67
N ARG A 351 10.12 -12.51 -5.51
CA ARG A 351 11.56 -12.67 -5.25
C ARG A 351 12.11 -14.02 -5.68
N LEU A 352 11.26 -14.99 -6.02
CA LEU A 352 11.70 -16.36 -6.32
C LEU A 352 12.65 -16.44 -7.51
N ASP A 353 12.34 -15.79 -8.63
CA ASP A 353 13.21 -15.85 -9.81
C ASP A 353 14.58 -15.19 -9.57
N LEU A 354 14.61 -14.13 -8.76
CA LEU A 354 15.85 -13.46 -8.37
C LEU A 354 16.68 -14.29 -7.39
N SER A 355 16.06 -15.02 -6.46
CA SER A 355 16.78 -15.92 -5.56
C SER A 355 17.39 -17.11 -6.31
N LEU A 356 16.74 -17.60 -7.36
CA LEU A 356 17.29 -18.66 -8.22
C LEU A 356 18.52 -18.19 -9.02
N ASP A 357 18.55 -16.94 -9.47
CA ASP A 357 19.75 -16.35 -10.09
C ASP A 357 20.94 -16.33 -9.12
N LEU A 358 20.70 -15.94 -7.86
CA LEU A 358 21.72 -15.93 -6.80
C LEU A 358 22.19 -17.34 -6.46
N LEU A 359 21.26 -18.29 -6.34
CA LEU A 359 21.54 -19.69 -6.05
C LEU A 359 22.39 -20.34 -7.14
N GLU A 360 22.02 -20.13 -8.40
CA GLU A 360 22.75 -20.67 -9.55
C GLU A 360 24.19 -20.14 -9.59
N ALA A 361 24.38 -18.83 -9.40
CA ALA A 361 25.70 -18.22 -9.32
C ALA A 361 26.51 -18.75 -8.11
N LEU A 362 25.86 -18.94 -6.96
CA LEU A 362 26.49 -19.48 -5.76
C LEU A 362 26.94 -20.94 -5.95
N CYS A 363 26.09 -21.79 -6.51
CA CYS A 363 26.44 -23.20 -6.78
C CYS A 363 27.57 -23.33 -7.80
N GLY A 364 27.69 -22.38 -8.75
CA GLY A 364 28.80 -22.28 -9.70
C GLY A 364 30.12 -21.75 -9.11
N HIS A 365 30.13 -21.23 -7.88
CA HIS A 365 31.32 -20.62 -7.29
C HIS A 365 32.39 -21.68 -6.95
N GLU A 366 33.58 -21.55 -7.54
CA GLU A 366 34.69 -22.53 -7.40
C GLU A 366 35.11 -22.75 -5.95
N GLY A 367 35.15 -21.67 -5.16
CA GLY A 367 35.45 -21.73 -3.72
C GLY A 367 34.45 -22.55 -2.89
N LEU A 368 33.36 -23.04 -3.46
CA LEU A 368 32.38 -23.91 -2.79
C LEU A 368 32.42 -25.36 -3.31
N ALA A 369 33.38 -25.71 -4.18
CA ALA A 369 33.52 -27.06 -4.70
C ALA A 369 33.69 -28.10 -3.56
N GLY A 370 32.99 -29.24 -3.72
CA GLY A 370 33.00 -30.34 -2.75
C GLY A 370 32.25 -30.08 -1.44
N TRP A 371 31.44 -29.02 -1.35
CA TRP A 371 30.61 -28.74 -0.19
C TRP A 371 29.12 -28.80 -0.52
N ASP A 372 28.43 -29.76 0.08
CA ASP A 372 27.00 -30.04 -0.12
C ASP A 372 26.09 -29.21 0.80
N GLY A 373 26.64 -28.26 1.56
CA GLY A 373 25.92 -27.52 2.59
C GLY A 373 25.06 -26.35 2.10
N VAL A 374 24.98 -26.14 0.78
CA VAL A 374 24.10 -25.12 0.19
C VAL A 374 22.65 -25.61 0.30
N GLY A 375 21.86 -24.90 1.11
CA GLY A 375 20.45 -25.15 1.31
C GLY A 375 19.54 -24.12 0.65
N PHE A 376 18.35 -24.55 0.21
CA PHE A 376 17.34 -23.68 -0.39
C PHE A 376 15.93 -24.12 -0.03
N VAL A 377 15.06 -23.15 0.29
CA VAL A 377 13.65 -23.41 0.62
C VAL A 377 12.76 -23.37 -0.61
N VAL A 378 11.86 -24.33 -0.74
CA VAL A 378 10.78 -24.34 -1.74
C VAL A 378 9.42 -24.30 -1.04
N GLN A 379 8.55 -23.39 -1.48
CA GLN A 379 7.22 -23.20 -0.88
C GLN A 379 6.14 -23.91 -1.71
N ALA A 380 5.60 -25.01 -1.19
CA ALA A 380 4.62 -25.85 -1.88
C ALA A 380 3.26 -25.18 -2.13
N TYR A 381 2.94 -24.09 -1.44
CA TYR A 381 1.74 -23.29 -1.71
C TYR A 381 1.80 -22.54 -3.04
N GLN A 382 2.99 -22.40 -3.66
CA GLN A 382 3.16 -21.74 -4.94
C GLN A 382 2.93 -22.74 -6.06
N ARG A 383 2.31 -22.27 -7.14
CA ARG A 383 2.04 -23.09 -8.33
C ARG A 383 3.32 -23.50 -9.07
N ARG A 384 4.42 -22.79 -8.80
CA ARG A 384 5.76 -23.03 -9.37
C ARG A 384 6.56 -24.13 -8.67
N ALA A 385 6.18 -24.53 -7.45
CA ALA A 385 6.97 -25.43 -6.61
C ALA A 385 7.52 -26.69 -7.31
N PRO A 386 6.74 -27.49 -8.07
CA PRO A 386 7.28 -28.67 -8.75
C PRO A 386 8.35 -28.34 -9.79
N PHE A 387 8.19 -27.24 -10.53
CA PHE A 387 9.14 -26.80 -11.56
C PHE A 387 10.43 -26.25 -10.95
N VAL A 388 10.33 -25.60 -9.78
CA VAL A 388 11.50 -25.18 -9.00
C VAL A 388 12.30 -26.40 -8.56
N ILE A 389 11.64 -27.46 -8.08
CA ILE A 389 12.32 -28.70 -7.70
C ILE A 389 13.04 -29.34 -8.89
N ASP A 390 12.41 -29.35 -10.07
CA ASP A 390 13.05 -29.86 -11.29
C ASP A 390 14.32 -29.07 -11.63
N PHE A 391 14.29 -27.73 -11.50
CA PHE A 391 15.47 -26.87 -11.66
C PHE A 391 16.54 -27.13 -10.60
N LEU A 392 16.17 -27.33 -9.33
CA LEU A 392 17.13 -27.60 -8.26
C LEU A 392 17.82 -28.95 -8.44
N ILE A 393 17.10 -29.98 -8.88
CA ILE A 393 17.67 -31.30 -9.17
C ILE A 393 18.66 -31.21 -10.34
N ASP A 394 18.31 -30.47 -11.40
CA ASP A 394 19.24 -30.20 -12.51
C ASP A 394 20.48 -29.44 -12.04
N LEU A 395 20.28 -28.33 -11.31
CA LEU A 395 21.37 -27.50 -10.77
C LEU A 395 22.32 -28.31 -9.89
N ALA A 396 21.77 -29.12 -8.99
CA ALA A 396 22.53 -30.02 -8.14
C ALA A 396 23.41 -30.98 -8.95
N ARG A 397 22.82 -31.67 -9.94
CA ARG A 397 23.53 -32.64 -10.80
C ARG A 397 24.64 -31.98 -11.62
N ARG A 398 24.33 -30.87 -12.29
CA ARG A 398 25.32 -30.20 -13.17
C ARG A 398 26.43 -29.48 -12.39
N THR A 399 26.20 -29.13 -11.13
CA THR A 399 27.25 -28.56 -10.25
C THR A 399 27.93 -29.61 -9.37
N GLY A 400 27.51 -30.87 -9.43
CA GLY A 400 28.06 -31.97 -8.64
C GLY A 400 27.90 -31.76 -7.13
N ARG A 401 26.73 -31.27 -6.69
CA ARG A 401 26.41 -31.01 -5.28
C ARG A 401 25.16 -31.75 -4.88
N ARG A 402 25.13 -32.27 -3.66
CA ARG A 402 23.92 -32.81 -3.06
C ARG A 402 23.19 -31.74 -2.25
N MET A 403 22.39 -30.92 -2.91
CA MET A 403 21.78 -29.72 -2.31
C MET A 403 20.80 -30.06 -1.17
N MET A 404 20.82 -29.28 -0.10
CA MET A 404 19.85 -29.42 1.00
C MET A 404 18.54 -28.69 0.63
N VAL A 405 17.47 -29.41 0.33
CA VAL A 405 16.23 -28.78 -0.15
C VAL A 405 15.16 -28.85 0.93
N ARG A 406 14.86 -27.70 1.54
CA ARG A 406 13.80 -27.58 2.53
C ARG A 406 12.46 -27.34 1.86
N LEU A 407 11.56 -28.31 1.94
CA LEU A 407 10.19 -28.16 1.46
C LEU A 407 9.31 -27.65 2.61
N VAL A 408 8.72 -26.47 2.44
CA VAL A 408 7.72 -25.86 3.34
C VAL A 408 6.38 -25.72 2.62
N LYS A 409 5.31 -25.38 3.34
CA LYS A 409 4.06 -24.93 2.70
C LYS A 409 4.21 -23.51 2.17
N GLY A 410 4.39 -22.54 3.06
CA GLY A 410 4.56 -21.12 2.73
C GLY A 410 4.07 -20.23 3.88
N ALA A 411 4.58 -18.99 3.97
CA ALA A 411 4.35 -18.11 5.12
C ALA A 411 3.78 -16.72 4.76
N TYR A 412 3.54 -16.43 3.48
CA TYR A 412 3.14 -15.10 2.98
C TYR A 412 1.76 -15.10 2.30
N TRP A 413 0.95 -16.13 2.54
CA TRP A 413 -0.23 -16.44 1.70
C TRP A 413 -1.20 -15.27 1.57
N ASP A 414 -1.57 -14.64 2.68
CA ASP A 414 -2.50 -13.51 2.69
C ASP A 414 -1.97 -12.28 1.94
N SER A 415 -0.68 -12.01 2.08
CA SER A 415 0.04 -10.94 1.42
C SER A 415 0.11 -11.18 -0.09
N GLU A 416 0.29 -12.43 -0.54
CA GLU A 416 0.25 -12.80 -1.95
C GLU A 416 -1.15 -12.63 -2.56
N ILE A 417 -2.21 -12.95 -1.81
CA ILE A 417 -3.60 -12.70 -2.26
C ILE A 417 -3.84 -11.19 -2.41
N LYS A 418 -3.52 -10.42 -1.36
CA LYS A 418 -3.67 -8.96 -1.35
C LYS A 418 -2.90 -8.31 -2.50
N ARG A 419 -1.62 -8.68 -2.68
CA ARG A 419 -0.75 -8.10 -3.70
C ARG A 419 -1.26 -8.37 -5.11
N ALA A 420 -1.64 -9.61 -5.42
CA ALA A 420 -2.19 -9.94 -6.74
C ALA A 420 -3.50 -9.19 -7.06
N GLN A 421 -4.36 -8.97 -6.05
CA GLN A 421 -5.57 -8.16 -6.21
C GLN A 421 -5.26 -6.68 -6.44
N LEU A 422 -4.36 -6.10 -5.63
CA LEU A 422 -3.91 -4.72 -5.77
C LEU A 422 -3.31 -4.45 -7.14
N ASP A 423 -2.42 -5.33 -7.60
CA ASP A 423 -1.70 -5.19 -8.86
C ASP A 423 -2.57 -5.56 -10.08
N GLY A 424 -3.80 -6.05 -9.88
CA GLY A 424 -4.73 -6.39 -10.96
C GLY A 424 -4.21 -7.51 -11.86
N LEU A 425 -3.51 -8.49 -11.28
CA LEU A 425 -2.83 -9.55 -12.03
C LEU A 425 -3.80 -10.61 -12.54
N GLU A 426 -3.36 -11.42 -13.50
CA GLU A 426 -4.17 -12.48 -14.13
C GLU A 426 -4.62 -13.59 -13.15
N GLY A 427 -3.98 -13.70 -11.99
CA GLY A 427 -4.31 -14.65 -10.94
C GLY A 427 -3.31 -14.65 -9.81
N PHE A 428 -3.47 -15.60 -8.88
CA PHE A 428 -2.61 -15.72 -7.71
C PHE A 428 -1.35 -16.55 -8.00
N PRO A 429 -0.20 -16.23 -7.37
CA PRO A 429 1.01 -17.05 -7.49
C PRO A 429 0.95 -18.30 -6.58
N VAL A 430 -0.06 -18.34 -5.70
CA VAL A 430 -0.31 -19.37 -4.70
C VAL A 430 -1.65 -20.07 -4.95
N PHE A 431 -1.84 -21.22 -4.32
CA PHE A 431 -3.16 -21.87 -4.24
C PHE A 431 -4.07 -21.12 -3.27
N THR A 432 -5.36 -21.05 -3.59
CA THR A 432 -6.38 -20.35 -2.80
C THR A 432 -7.09 -21.27 -1.79
N ARG A 433 -6.98 -22.59 -1.96
CA ARG A 433 -7.45 -23.57 -0.97
C ARG A 433 -6.27 -24.22 -0.26
N LYS A 434 -6.39 -24.37 1.06
CA LYS A 434 -5.37 -25.04 1.88
C LYS A 434 -5.12 -26.49 1.44
N VAL A 435 -6.16 -27.25 1.11
CA VAL A 435 -6.04 -28.65 0.64
C VAL A 435 -5.21 -28.77 -0.65
N HIS A 436 -5.27 -27.78 -1.54
CA HIS A 436 -4.45 -27.78 -2.76
C HIS A 436 -2.95 -27.64 -2.42
N THR A 437 -2.63 -26.83 -1.41
CA THR A 437 -1.25 -26.72 -0.89
C THR A 437 -0.79 -28.04 -0.28
N ASP A 438 -1.65 -28.76 0.44
CA ASP A 438 -1.29 -30.07 0.99
C ASP A 438 -0.98 -31.10 -0.10
N VAL A 439 -1.80 -31.15 -1.15
CA VAL A 439 -1.56 -32.02 -2.32
C VAL A 439 -0.26 -31.64 -3.02
N SER A 440 -0.03 -30.35 -3.27
CA SER A 440 1.22 -29.85 -3.83
C SER A 440 2.44 -30.24 -2.99
N PHE A 441 2.34 -30.14 -1.66
CA PHE A 441 3.40 -30.53 -0.73
C PHE A 441 3.75 -32.03 -0.86
N LEU A 442 2.76 -32.91 -0.92
CA LEU A 442 2.98 -34.35 -1.09
C LEU A 442 3.55 -34.70 -2.47
N ALA A 443 3.06 -34.06 -3.54
CA ALA A 443 3.58 -34.24 -4.89
C ALA A 443 5.06 -33.80 -4.99
N CYS A 444 5.38 -32.64 -4.41
CA CYS A 444 6.74 -32.11 -4.33
C CYS A 444 7.66 -33.03 -3.48
N ALA A 445 7.14 -33.57 -2.38
CA ALA A 445 7.89 -34.51 -1.54
C ALA A 445 8.24 -35.79 -2.30
N ARG A 446 7.31 -36.35 -3.08
CA ARG A 446 7.58 -37.52 -3.94
C ARG A 446 8.70 -37.23 -4.95
N ARG A 447 8.67 -36.05 -5.59
CA ARG A 447 9.71 -35.63 -6.54
C ARG A 447 11.08 -35.54 -5.89
N LEU A 448 11.18 -34.95 -4.70
CA LEU A 448 12.45 -34.86 -3.97
C LEU A 448 12.98 -36.23 -3.53
N LEU A 449 12.11 -37.12 -3.04
CA LEU A 449 12.49 -38.49 -2.66
C LEU A 449 13.00 -39.32 -3.85
N ALA A 450 12.59 -38.98 -5.08
CA ALA A 450 13.00 -39.68 -6.30
C ALA A 450 14.38 -39.26 -6.84
N ALA A 451 15.06 -38.27 -6.22
CA ALA A 451 16.38 -37.78 -6.64
C ALA A 451 17.41 -37.77 -5.49
N PRO A 452 17.61 -38.89 -4.77
CA PRO A 452 18.49 -38.93 -3.59
C PRO A 452 19.97 -38.68 -3.93
N ASP A 453 20.35 -38.85 -5.20
CA ASP A 453 21.67 -38.52 -5.75
C ASP A 453 21.94 -37.01 -5.79
N ALA A 454 20.90 -36.22 -6.05
CA ALA A 454 21.01 -34.79 -6.31
C ALA A 454 20.66 -33.94 -5.10
N VAL A 455 19.71 -34.39 -4.26
CA VAL A 455 19.21 -33.58 -3.15
C VAL A 455 19.16 -34.36 -1.85
N PHE A 456 19.29 -33.62 -0.75
CA PHE A 456 18.94 -34.05 0.59
C PHE A 456 17.62 -33.36 0.98
N PRO A 457 16.47 -34.05 0.89
CA PRO A 457 15.18 -33.46 1.20
C PRO A 457 15.02 -33.19 2.70
N GLN A 458 14.48 -32.02 3.04
CA GLN A 458 14.18 -31.61 4.41
C GLN A 458 12.71 -31.21 4.50
N PHE A 459 11.85 -32.06 5.06
CA PHE A 459 10.40 -31.86 5.07
C PHE A 459 9.95 -31.08 6.30
N ALA A 460 9.72 -29.78 6.14
CA ALA A 460 9.32 -28.88 7.22
C ALA A 460 7.80 -28.83 7.35
N THR A 461 7.25 -29.49 8.37
CA THR A 461 5.80 -29.54 8.61
C THR A 461 5.47 -29.89 10.06
N HIS A 462 4.41 -29.28 10.60
CA HIS A 462 3.79 -29.69 11.87
C HIS A 462 2.54 -30.55 11.68
N ASN A 463 2.18 -30.86 10.44
CA ASN A 463 1.00 -31.65 10.13
C ASN A 463 1.33 -33.16 10.17
N ALA A 464 0.77 -33.85 11.16
CA ALA A 464 1.01 -35.29 11.37
C ALA A 464 0.59 -36.16 10.18
N ARG A 465 -0.46 -35.77 9.45
CA ARG A 465 -0.91 -36.47 8.24
C ARG A 465 0.08 -36.32 7.09
N SER A 466 0.59 -35.11 6.84
CA SER A 466 1.65 -34.87 5.85
C SER A 466 2.93 -35.65 6.20
N LEU A 467 3.34 -35.65 7.47
CA LEU A 467 4.48 -36.41 7.95
C LEU A 467 4.29 -37.90 7.69
N ALA A 468 3.15 -38.47 8.09
CA ALA A 468 2.87 -39.89 7.95
C ALA A 468 2.81 -40.34 6.48
N ALA A 469 2.23 -39.50 5.60
CA ALA A 469 2.21 -39.75 4.15
C ALA A 469 3.63 -39.80 3.57
N ILE A 470 4.50 -38.85 3.91
CA ILE A 470 5.90 -38.82 3.46
C ILE A 470 6.69 -40.01 4.01
N HIS A 471 6.53 -40.32 5.30
CA HIS A 471 7.17 -41.48 5.92
C HIS A 471 6.79 -42.79 5.20
N SER A 472 5.51 -42.96 4.86
CA SER A 472 5.04 -44.14 4.12
C SER A 472 5.56 -44.17 2.67
N MET A 473 5.59 -43.01 2.01
CA MET A 473 6.07 -42.83 0.64
C MET A 473 7.57 -43.10 0.48
N ALA A 474 8.36 -42.82 1.52
CA ALA A 474 9.80 -43.07 1.53
C ALA A 474 10.19 -44.53 1.81
N ASP A 475 9.20 -45.44 1.88
CA ASP A 475 9.33 -46.84 2.26
C ASP A 475 10.19 -47.07 3.52
N PRO A 476 9.56 -47.11 4.72
CA PRO A 476 10.28 -47.23 5.98
C PRO A 476 11.21 -48.44 6.07
N ALA A 477 10.92 -49.51 5.34
CA ALA A 477 11.71 -50.74 5.32
C ALA A 477 13.03 -50.60 4.54
N ARG A 478 13.13 -49.61 3.65
CA ARG A 478 14.33 -49.33 2.82
C ARG A 478 15.08 -48.08 3.25
N TRP A 479 14.65 -47.45 4.35
CA TRP A 479 15.24 -46.21 4.80
C TRP A 479 16.68 -46.41 5.29
N GLN A 480 17.53 -45.43 5.00
CA GLN A 480 18.90 -45.36 5.51
C GLN A 480 19.21 -43.95 6.02
N PRO A 481 20.07 -43.81 7.06
CA PRO A 481 20.52 -42.51 7.54
C PRO A 481 21.08 -41.63 6.42
N GLY A 482 20.61 -40.38 6.35
CA GLY A 482 21.06 -39.42 5.35
C GLY A 482 20.29 -39.42 4.03
N GLN A 483 19.21 -40.20 3.90
CA GLN A 483 18.30 -40.09 2.76
C GLN A 483 17.49 -38.79 2.79
N TYR A 484 16.83 -38.47 3.91
CA TYR A 484 16.08 -37.24 4.15
C TYR A 484 15.99 -36.94 5.66
N GLU A 485 15.54 -35.73 6.01
CA GLU A 485 15.15 -35.39 7.38
C GLU A 485 13.78 -34.70 7.41
N PHE A 486 13.14 -34.68 8.59
CA PHE A 486 12.04 -33.76 8.85
C PHE A 486 12.56 -32.48 9.49
N GLN A 487 11.73 -31.44 9.47
CA GLN A 487 11.99 -30.21 10.21
C GLN A 487 10.75 -29.69 10.90
N CYS A 488 10.98 -28.98 12.01
CA CYS A 488 9.93 -28.36 12.79
C CYS A 488 10.40 -27.00 13.31
N LEU A 489 9.53 -26.29 14.03
CA LEU A 489 9.88 -25.02 14.64
C LEU A 489 10.04 -25.22 16.13
N HIS A 490 11.00 -24.51 16.70
CA HIS A 490 11.13 -24.36 18.14
C HIS A 490 9.85 -23.82 18.80
N GLY A 491 9.52 -24.35 19.97
CA GLY A 491 8.37 -23.94 20.79
C GLY A 491 7.01 -24.39 20.25
N MET A 492 6.98 -25.21 19.19
CA MET A 492 5.73 -25.62 18.53
C MET A 492 5.74 -27.05 18.03
N GLY A 493 6.79 -27.45 17.32
CA GLY A 493 6.82 -28.72 16.61
C GLY A 493 7.35 -29.89 17.43
N GLU A 494 8.08 -29.62 18.51
CA GLU A 494 8.75 -30.63 19.32
C GLU A 494 7.81 -31.74 19.79
N PRO A 495 6.60 -31.47 20.33
CA PRO A 495 5.70 -32.53 20.80
C PRO A 495 5.35 -33.57 19.74
N LEU A 496 5.27 -33.19 18.45
CA LEU A 496 5.03 -34.13 17.36
C LEU A 496 6.28 -34.97 17.10
N TYR A 497 7.45 -34.33 17.06
CA TYR A 497 8.68 -34.97 16.63
C TYR A 497 9.38 -35.76 17.73
N GLU A 498 9.02 -35.58 18.99
CA GLU A 498 9.39 -36.51 20.07
C GLU A 498 8.80 -37.91 19.86
N GLU A 499 7.72 -38.04 19.07
CA GLU A 499 7.14 -39.32 18.64
C GLU A 499 7.76 -39.88 17.34
N VAL A 500 8.80 -39.20 16.81
CA VAL A 500 9.43 -39.48 15.51
C VAL A 500 10.92 -39.76 15.68
N VAL A 501 11.61 -38.93 16.44
CA VAL A 501 13.07 -38.99 16.63
C VAL A 501 13.44 -40.12 17.60
N GLY A 502 14.48 -40.88 17.24
CA GLY A 502 15.10 -41.89 18.08
C GLY A 502 14.67 -43.33 17.74
N PRO A 503 15.50 -44.33 18.13
CA PRO A 503 15.33 -45.73 17.72
C PRO A 503 14.08 -46.39 18.32
N GLU A 504 13.57 -45.88 19.45
CA GLU A 504 12.36 -46.35 20.10
C GLU A 504 11.07 -45.80 19.46
N LYS A 505 11.20 -44.92 18.46
CA LYS A 505 10.09 -44.21 17.81
C LYS A 505 10.00 -44.57 16.32
N LEU A 506 10.15 -43.61 15.41
CA LEU A 506 10.23 -43.85 13.97
C LEU A 506 11.66 -43.87 13.44
N ASP A 507 12.63 -43.54 14.30
CA ASP A 507 14.04 -43.39 13.94
C ASP A 507 14.25 -42.51 12.70
N ARG A 508 13.62 -41.33 12.71
CA ARG A 508 13.82 -40.30 11.67
C ARG A 508 14.36 -39.02 12.28
N PRO A 509 15.39 -38.39 11.69
CA PRO A 509 15.95 -37.15 12.22
C PRO A 509 14.97 -36.00 12.03
N CYS A 510 14.95 -35.09 13.01
CA CYS A 510 14.24 -33.82 12.92
C CYS A 510 15.17 -32.65 13.24
N ARG A 511 15.23 -31.67 12.34
CA ARG A 511 15.93 -30.40 12.57
C ARG A 511 14.95 -29.32 13.04
N ILE A 512 15.22 -28.78 14.22
CA ILE A 512 14.48 -27.68 14.81
C ILE A 512 15.00 -26.37 14.21
N TYR A 513 14.11 -25.65 13.55
CA TYR A 513 14.34 -24.27 13.15
C TYR A 513 14.17 -23.39 14.40
N ALA A 514 15.25 -22.73 14.84
CA ALA A 514 15.33 -22.08 16.12
C ALA A 514 15.56 -20.56 15.96
N PRO A 515 14.53 -19.73 16.20
CA PRO A 515 14.67 -18.28 16.20
C PRO A 515 15.64 -17.79 17.28
N VAL A 516 16.46 -16.80 16.96
CA VAL A 516 17.48 -16.19 17.83
C VAL A 516 17.44 -14.68 17.65
N GLY A 517 17.22 -13.94 18.73
CA GLY A 517 17.24 -12.48 18.68
C GLY A 517 16.63 -11.83 19.92
N SER A 518 16.79 -10.51 20.02
CA SER A 518 16.22 -9.73 21.12
C SER A 518 14.69 -9.70 21.06
N HIS A 519 14.06 -9.29 22.17
CA HIS A 519 12.62 -9.07 22.21
C HIS A 519 12.14 -8.06 21.16
N GLU A 520 12.93 -7.02 20.87
CA GLU A 520 12.59 -6.03 19.83
C GLU A 520 12.51 -6.67 18.44
N THR A 521 13.51 -7.48 18.08
CA THR A 521 13.57 -8.18 16.78
C THR A 521 12.47 -9.25 16.67
N LEU A 522 12.14 -9.92 17.78
CA LEU A 522 11.08 -10.93 17.83
C LEU A 522 9.69 -10.34 17.49
N LEU A 523 9.38 -9.13 17.95
CA LEU A 523 8.02 -8.57 17.84
C LEU A 523 7.60 -8.28 16.39
N ALA A 524 8.51 -7.83 15.54
CA ALA A 524 8.22 -7.62 14.12
C ALA A 524 7.80 -8.94 13.43
N TYR A 525 8.38 -10.05 13.89
CA TYR A 525 8.20 -11.39 13.34
C TYR A 525 7.05 -12.19 13.98
N LEU A 526 6.76 -11.94 15.25
CA LEU A 526 5.89 -12.78 16.07
C LEU A 526 4.47 -12.90 15.51
N VAL A 527 3.89 -11.81 14.97
CA VAL A 527 2.53 -11.85 14.42
C VAL A 527 2.43 -12.82 13.25
N ARG A 528 3.30 -12.69 12.24
CA ARG A 528 3.32 -13.62 11.10
C ARG A 528 3.51 -15.07 11.55
N ARG A 529 4.33 -15.29 12.59
CA ARG A 529 4.57 -16.61 13.16
C ARG A 529 3.34 -17.19 13.85
N LEU A 530 2.62 -16.37 14.61
CA LEU A 530 1.36 -16.74 15.26
C LEU A 530 0.27 -17.06 14.23
N LEU A 531 0.21 -16.31 13.13
CA LEU A 531 -0.76 -16.54 12.06
C LEU A 531 -0.56 -17.88 11.35
N GLU A 532 0.69 -18.26 11.07
CA GLU A 532 1.05 -19.52 10.40
C GLU A 532 0.42 -20.74 11.10
N ASN A 533 0.32 -20.70 12.44
CA ASN A 533 -0.14 -21.83 13.24
C ASN A 533 -1.49 -21.59 13.93
N GLY A 534 -1.96 -20.34 14.00
CA GLY A 534 -3.22 -19.92 14.62
C GLY A 534 -4.42 -19.79 13.67
N ALA A 535 -4.24 -19.87 12.35
CA ALA A 535 -5.36 -19.85 11.39
C ALA A 535 -6.34 -21.04 11.60
N ASN A 536 -7.62 -20.88 11.26
CA ASN A 536 -8.64 -21.94 11.45
C ASN A 536 -8.32 -23.21 10.66
N SER A 537 -7.67 -23.06 9.50
CA SER A 537 -7.24 -24.15 8.64
C SER A 537 -5.89 -24.79 9.06
N SER A 538 -5.19 -24.22 10.05
CA SER A 538 -3.93 -24.75 10.59
C SER A 538 -4.14 -26.07 11.34
N PHE A 539 -3.20 -27.01 11.18
CA PHE A 539 -3.22 -28.27 11.92
C PHE A 539 -3.00 -28.06 13.42
N VAL A 540 -2.08 -27.16 13.80
CA VAL A 540 -1.76 -26.87 15.21
C VAL A 540 -2.96 -26.25 15.93
N ASN A 541 -3.73 -25.42 15.23
CA ASN A 541 -4.98 -24.90 15.79
C ASN A 541 -6.03 -26.02 15.92
N ARG A 542 -6.27 -26.78 14.83
CA ARG A 542 -7.31 -27.82 14.80
C ARG A 542 -7.06 -29.00 15.74
N ILE A 543 -5.80 -29.37 16.02
CA ILE A 543 -5.52 -30.49 16.94
C ILE A 543 -5.90 -30.15 18.39
N ASN A 544 -5.79 -28.88 18.75
CA ASN A 544 -6.12 -28.33 20.05
C ASN A 544 -7.64 -28.10 20.22
N ASP A 545 -8.40 -28.10 19.13
CA ASP A 545 -9.86 -28.04 19.16
C ASP A 545 -10.47 -29.43 19.46
N PRO A 546 -11.13 -29.63 20.63
CA PRO A 546 -11.77 -30.90 20.95
C PRO A 546 -12.97 -31.23 20.04
N ALA A 547 -13.57 -30.23 19.37
CA ALA A 547 -14.67 -30.44 18.43
C ALA A 547 -14.21 -31.09 17.11
N VAL A 548 -12.93 -30.95 16.75
CA VAL A 548 -12.36 -31.59 15.57
C VAL A 548 -12.05 -33.05 15.88
N THR A 549 -12.61 -33.99 15.12
CA THR A 549 -12.35 -35.42 15.32
C THR A 549 -10.95 -35.80 14.87
N VAL A 550 -10.40 -36.90 15.41
CA VAL A 550 -9.13 -37.47 14.92
C VAL A 550 -9.23 -37.80 13.43
N GLU A 551 -10.35 -38.36 12.99
CA GLU A 551 -10.57 -38.68 11.57
C GLU A 551 -10.52 -37.44 10.65
N ALA A 552 -11.07 -36.31 11.08
CA ALA A 552 -10.97 -35.06 10.33
C ALA A 552 -9.53 -34.51 10.25
N LEU A 553 -8.66 -34.83 11.22
CA LEU A 553 -7.25 -34.41 11.24
C LEU A 553 -6.35 -35.29 10.37
N VAL A 554 -6.73 -36.56 10.18
CA VAL A 554 -5.97 -37.55 9.42
C VAL A 554 -6.55 -37.83 8.03
N ALA A 555 -7.58 -37.08 7.64
CA ALA A 555 -8.21 -37.18 6.33
C ALA A 555 -7.18 -37.01 5.20
N ASP A 556 -7.39 -37.74 4.11
CA ASP A 556 -6.47 -37.73 2.98
C ASP A 556 -6.69 -36.49 2.10
N PRO A 557 -5.73 -35.55 2.01
CA PRO A 557 -5.89 -34.34 1.20
C PRO A 557 -6.05 -34.66 -0.30
N VAL A 558 -5.53 -35.79 -0.79
CA VAL A 558 -5.69 -36.19 -2.20
C VAL A 558 -7.13 -36.59 -2.48
N ALA A 559 -7.76 -37.39 -1.60
CA ALA A 559 -9.17 -37.70 -1.69
C ALA A 559 -10.06 -36.46 -1.56
N GLU A 560 -9.77 -35.56 -0.60
CA GLU A 560 -10.50 -34.30 -0.44
C GLU A 560 -10.42 -33.42 -1.70
N ALA A 561 -9.23 -33.26 -2.28
CA ALA A 561 -9.04 -32.47 -3.50
C ALA A 561 -9.72 -33.10 -4.72
N ARG A 562 -9.76 -34.44 -4.82
CA ARG A 562 -10.49 -35.16 -5.88
C ARG A 562 -12.00 -35.02 -5.76
N ALA A 563 -12.53 -34.84 -4.55
CA ALA A 563 -13.96 -34.66 -4.32
C ALA A 563 -14.45 -33.27 -4.76
N LEU A 564 -13.55 -32.29 -4.94
CA LEU A 564 -13.88 -30.99 -5.50
C LEU A 564 -14.11 -31.11 -7.01
N SER A 565 -15.24 -30.57 -7.48
CA SER A 565 -15.59 -30.55 -8.90
C SER A 565 -15.71 -29.11 -9.44
N PRO A 566 -14.95 -28.75 -10.49
CA PRO A 566 -13.84 -29.52 -11.08
C PRO A 566 -12.62 -29.60 -10.13
N PRO A 567 -11.70 -30.56 -10.31
CA PRO A 567 -10.45 -30.60 -9.56
C PRO A 567 -9.67 -29.30 -9.69
N GLY A 568 -9.15 -28.79 -8.57
CA GLY A 568 -8.47 -27.49 -8.57
C GLY A 568 -9.40 -26.27 -8.63
N ARG A 569 -10.69 -26.42 -8.35
CA ARG A 569 -11.61 -25.29 -8.20
C ARG A 569 -11.09 -24.29 -7.13
N PRO A 570 -10.87 -23.00 -7.47
CA PRO A 570 -10.42 -21.98 -6.51
C PRO A 570 -11.37 -21.82 -5.30
N HIS A 571 -10.89 -21.15 -4.25
CA HIS A 571 -11.71 -20.88 -3.06
C HIS A 571 -12.85 -19.89 -3.36
N ASP A 572 -14.08 -20.22 -2.96
CA ASP A 572 -15.28 -19.44 -3.33
C ASP A 572 -15.33 -18.07 -2.64
N GLY A 573 -14.74 -17.95 -1.44
CA GLY A 573 -14.62 -16.69 -0.69
C GLY A 573 -13.46 -15.77 -1.11
N ILE A 574 -12.70 -16.11 -2.17
CA ILE A 574 -11.57 -15.29 -2.63
C ILE A 574 -11.83 -14.84 -4.07
N ALA A 575 -12.16 -13.56 -4.23
CA ALA A 575 -12.35 -12.96 -5.54
C ALA A 575 -11.05 -12.93 -6.34
N GLN A 576 -11.09 -13.37 -7.60
CA GLN A 576 -9.98 -13.17 -8.54
C GLN A 576 -9.73 -11.66 -8.74
N PRO A 577 -8.48 -11.22 -9.02
CA PRO A 577 -8.18 -9.80 -9.18
C PRO A 577 -9.08 -9.09 -10.22
N ARG A 578 -9.39 -9.75 -11.34
CA ARG A 578 -10.30 -9.23 -12.38
C ARG A 578 -11.74 -9.04 -11.90
N ASN A 579 -12.19 -9.81 -10.92
CA ASN A 579 -13.58 -9.88 -10.47
C ASN A 579 -13.80 -9.19 -9.12
N LEU A 580 -12.88 -8.32 -8.71
CA LEU A 580 -12.89 -7.70 -7.38
C LEU A 580 -14.16 -6.91 -7.06
N PHE A 581 -14.82 -6.37 -8.08
CA PHE A 581 -16.04 -5.55 -7.95
C PHE A 581 -17.32 -6.29 -8.36
N GLY A 582 -17.26 -7.63 -8.46
CA GLY A 582 -18.40 -8.49 -8.80
C GLY A 582 -19.06 -8.08 -10.12
N ASP A 583 -20.39 -8.00 -10.09
CA ASP A 583 -21.21 -7.72 -11.28
C ASP A 583 -21.26 -6.23 -11.66
N GLU A 584 -20.76 -5.32 -10.81
CA GLU A 584 -20.75 -3.89 -11.12
C GLU A 584 -19.87 -3.59 -12.35
N ARG A 585 -18.63 -4.11 -12.32
CA ARG A 585 -17.63 -3.93 -13.37
C ARG A 585 -16.44 -4.88 -13.23
N PRO A 586 -15.75 -5.22 -14.32
CA PRO A 586 -14.44 -5.84 -14.24
C PRO A 586 -13.37 -4.84 -13.76
N ASN A 587 -12.44 -5.31 -12.94
CA ASN A 587 -11.27 -4.54 -12.49
C ASN A 587 -10.25 -4.39 -13.63
N SER A 588 -9.49 -3.29 -13.66
CA SER A 588 -8.38 -3.09 -14.60
C SER A 588 -7.29 -4.16 -14.46
N ALA A 589 -6.73 -4.60 -15.59
CA ALA A 589 -5.60 -5.53 -15.63
C ALA A 589 -4.26 -4.79 -15.50
N GLY A 590 -3.36 -5.28 -14.64
CA GLY A 590 -1.99 -4.79 -14.52
C GLY A 590 -0.98 -5.60 -15.31
N LEU A 591 0.30 -5.35 -15.02
CA LEU A 591 1.44 -6.05 -15.62
C LEU A 591 2.44 -6.43 -14.53
N ASP A 592 2.77 -7.72 -14.47
CA ASP A 592 3.77 -8.24 -13.53
C ASP A 592 5.18 -7.89 -14.02
N LEU A 593 5.76 -6.82 -13.46
CA LEU A 593 7.11 -6.36 -13.78
C LEU A 593 8.21 -7.16 -13.07
N ALA A 594 7.87 -8.28 -12.42
CA ALA A 594 8.83 -9.28 -11.95
C ALA A 594 8.96 -10.48 -12.92
N ASP A 595 8.03 -10.63 -13.88
CA ASP A 595 8.01 -11.72 -14.85
C ASP A 595 8.92 -11.42 -16.05
N GLU A 596 9.95 -12.25 -16.25
CA GLU A 596 10.95 -12.07 -17.31
C GLU A 596 10.34 -12.15 -18.72
N GLY A 597 9.34 -13.00 -18.93
CA GLY A 597 8.64 -13.12 -20.20
C GLY A 597 7.80 -11.87 -20.52
N ARG A 598 7.14 -11.31 -19.50
CA ARG A 598 6.40 -10.04 -19.62
C ARG A 598 7.34 -8.87 -19.87
N ILE A 599 8.47 -8.79 -19.18
CA ILE A 599 9.50 -7.75 -19.40
C ILE A 599 10.03 -7.82 -20.83
N ALA A 600 10.39 -9.02 -21.32
CA ALA A 600 10.90 -9.19 -22.68
C ALA A 600 9.86 -8.80 -23.74
N ALA A 601 8.60 -9.24 -23.57
CA ALA A 601 7.51 -8.87 -24.46
C ALA A 601 7.24 -7.35 -24.45
N LEU A 602 7.28 -6.73 -23.27
CA LEU A 602 7.10 -5.29 -23.10
C LEU A 602 8.25 -4.53 -23.79
N ALA A 603 9.50 -4.92 -23.58
CA ALA A 603 10.66 -4.28 -24.20
C ALA A 603 10.55 -4.32 -25.73
N ALA A 604 10.19 -5.46 -26.31
CA ALA A 604 9.99 -5.60 -27.75
C ALA A 604 8.85 -4.69 -28.27
N ALA A 605 7.71 -4.66 -27.57
CA ALA A 605 6.58 -3.81 -27.95
C ALA A 605 6.91 -2.31 -27.87
N LEU A 606 7.58 -1.88 -26.80
CA LEU A 606 8.00 -0.49 -26.61
C LEU A 606 9.02 -0.03 -27.67
N ARG A 607 9.95 -0.91 -28.05
CA ARG A 607 10.90 -0.66 -29.14
C ARG A 607 10.21 -0.51 -30.49
N ALA A 608 9.20 -1.34 -30.76
CA ALA A 608 8.44 -1.29 -32.01
C ALA A 608 7.58 -0.02 -32.13
N ASP A 609 7.10 0.54 -31.03
CA ASP A 609 6.22 1.72 -30.97
C ASP A 609 6.97 3.03 -30.63
N ALA A 610 8.30 3.07 -30.75
CA ALA A 610 9.10 4.23 -30.33
C ALA A 610 9.09 5.43 -31.32
N ALA A 611 8.41 5.31 -32.46
CA ALA A 611 8.38 6.34 -33.49
C ALA A 611 7.80 7.67 -32.98
N PRO A 612 8.27 8.83 -33.50
CA PRO A 612 7.75 10.13 -33.09
C PRO A 612 6.24 10.26 -33.32
N LEU A 613 5.52 10.71 -32.29
CA LEU A 613 4.06 10.86 -32.31
C LEU A 613 3.63 12.26 -32.78
N ARG A 614 2.32 12.42 -33.00
CA ARG A 614 1.74 13.72 -33.33
C ARG A 614 0.44 13.97 -32.58
N ALA A 615 0.31 15.17 -32.01
CA ALA A 615 -0.94 15.70 -31.47
C ALA A 615 -1.36 16.94 -32.27
N ALA A 616 -2.63 17.02 -32.66
CA ALA A 616 -3.17 18.13 -33.43
C ALA A 616 -4.67 18.30 -33.12
N PRO A 617 -5.25 19.50 -33.32
CA PRO A 617 -6.68 19.71 -33.15
C PRO A 617 -7.52 19.11 -34.31
N PRO A 618 -8.86 19.17 -34.25
CA PRO A 618 -9.74 18.75 -35.34
C PRO A 618 -9.37 19.41 -36.68
N GLY A 619 -9.51 18.67 -37.78
CA GLY A 619 -9.04 19.10 -39.11
C GLY A 619 -7.59 18.66 -39.42
N GLY A 620 -6.90 18.09 -38.44
CA GLY A 620 -5.58 17.50 -38.61
C GLY A 620 -4.47 18.55 -38.66
N PRO A 621 -3.28 18.20 -39.14
CA PRO A 621 -2.11 19.01 -38.86
C PRO A 621 -1.92 20.30 -39.67
N GLY A 622 -2.78 20.54 -40.65
CA GLY A 622 -2.92 21.83 -41.33
C GLY A 622 -3.92 22.77 -40.65
N ALA A 623 -4.65 22.28 -39.64
CA ALA A 623 -5.54 23.07 -38.80
C ALA A 623 -4.78 23.45 -37.51
N GLY A 624 -4.38 24.72 -37.38
CA GLY A 624 -3.71 25.24 -36.18
C GLY A 624 -2.39 25.97 -36.45
N GLY A 625 -1.57 26.08 -35.39
CA GLY A 625 -0.30 26.81 -35.41
C GLY A 625 0.90 26.00 -35.95
N ALA A 626 2.12 26.52 -35.72
CA ALA A 626 3.35 25.81 -36.07
C ALA A 626 3.57 24.58 -35.17
N ALA A 627 4.12 23.51 -35.74
CA ALA A 627 4.44 22.30 -34.98
C ALA A 627 5.60 22.54 -34.00
N ARG A 628 5.41 22.18 -32.73
CA ARG A 628 6.41 22.24 -31.66
C ARG A 628 6.84 20.84 -31.24
N ALA A 629 8.13 20.62 -31.04
CA ALA A 629 8.64 19.35 -30.54
C ALA A 629 8.25 19.13 -29.07
N ILE A 630 7.84 17.90 -28.74
CA ILE A 630 7.67 17.40 -27.38
C ILE A 630 8.89 16.53 -27.07
N ARG A 631 9.61 16.90 -26.02
CA ARG A 631 10.89 16.31 -25.63
C ARG A 631 10.73 15.54 -24.34
N ASN A 632 11.50 14.47 -24.21
CA ASN A 632 11.49 13.65 -23.01
C ASN A 632 12.10 14.43 -21.82
N PRO A 633 11.40 14.55 -20.68
CA PRO A 633 11.93 15.29 -19.53
C PRO A 633 13.17 14.61 -18.91
N ALA A 634 13.37 13.31 -19.13
CA ALA A 634 14.52 12.56 -18.61
C ALA A 634 15.78 12.75 -19.48
N ASP A 635 15.60 13.02 -20.77
CA ASP A 635 16.67 13.33 -21.70
C ASP A 635 16.12 14.18 -22.86
N ARG A 636 16.37 15.49 -22.82
CA ARG A 636 15.78 16.44 -23.77
C ARG A 636 16.27 16.26 -25.21
N ARG A 637 17.26 15.40 -25.45
CA ARG A 637 17.72 15.01 -26.78
C ARG A 637 16.74 14.05 -27.46
N ASP A 638 15.97 13.28 -26.69
CA ASP A 638 14.90 12.42 -27.18
C ASP A 638 13.65 13.25 -27.55
N VAL A 639 13.31 13.25 -28.84
CA VAL A 639 12.07 13.87 -29.36
C VAL A 639 10.98 12.80 -29.41
N VAL A 640 10.02 12.92 -28.50
CA VAL A 640 8.89 11.97 -28.38
C VAL A 640 7.88 12.15 -29.50
N GLY A 641 7.72 13.38 -29.98
CA GLY A 641 6.77 13.71 -31.02
C GLY A 641 6.63 15.22 -31.23
N HIS A 642 5.55 15.61 -31.91
CA HIS A 642 5.24 17.01 -32.19
C HIS A 642 3.79 17.34 -31.87
N VAL A 643 3.55 18.55 -31.36
CA VAL A 643 2.22 19.10 -31.14
C VAL A 643 1.96 20.27 -32.08
N VAL A 644 0.76 20.33 -32.64
CA VAL A 644 0.17 21.52 -33.25
C VAL A 644 -0.86 22.06 -32.28
N GLU A 645 -0.69 23.31 -31.84
CA GLU A 645 -1.61 23.94 -30.91
C GLU A 645 -2.81 24.56 -31.65
N ALA A 646 -3.97 24.53 -31.01
CA ALA A 646 -5.20 25.10 -31.53
C ALA A 646 -5.12 26.63 -31.56
N THR A 647 -5.37 27.21 -32.73
CA THR A 647 -5.58 28.66 -32.89
C THR A 647 -6.99 29.04 -32.44
N GLU A 648 -7.23 30.32 -32.17
CA GLU A 648 -8.55 30.83 -31.77
C GLU A 648 -9.67 30.41 -32.76
N ALA A 649 -9.43 30.56 -34.07
CA ALA A 649 -10.39 30.14 -35.10
C ALA A 649 -10.73 28.63 -35.05
N VAL A 650 -9.78 27.78 -34.64
CA VAL A 650 -10.01 26.33 -34.49
C VAL A 650 -10.82 26.05 -33.22
N VAL A 651 -10.56 26.79 -32.14
CA VAL A 651 -11.35 26.71 -30.91
C VAL A 651 -12.80 27.13 -31.17
N ASP A 652 -13.02 28.22 -31.90
CA ASP A 652 -14.35 28.72 -32.26
C ASP A 652 -15.12 27.72 -33.13
N ALA A 653 -14.47 27.13 -34.14
CA ALA A 653 -15.06 26.07 -34.94
C ALA A 653 -15.41 24.84 -34.09
N ALA A 654 -14.54 24.44 -33.16
CA ALA A 654 -14.79 23.32 -32.28
C ALA A 654 -15.98 23.56 -31.33
N LEU A 655 -16.12 24.79 -30.81
CA LEU A 655 -17.28 25.21 -30.01
C LEU A 655 -18.58 25.10 -30.80
N ALA A 656 -18.60 25.60 -32.05
CA ALA A 656 -19.75 25.51 -32.94
C ALA A 656 -20.14 24.05 -33.24
N HIS A 657 -19.16 23.19 -33.53
CA HIS A 657 -19.41 21.76 -33.75
C HIS A 657 -19.95 21.05 -32.50
N ALA A 658 -19.39 21.34 -31.33
CA ALA A 658 -19.84 20.73 -30.07
C ALA A 658 -21.28 21.16 -29.74
N ALA A 659 -21.62 22.43 -29.96
CA ALA A 659 -22.98 22.92 -29.80
C ALA A 659 -23.96 22.23 -30.76
N ALA A 660 -23.58 22.06 -32.03
CA ALA A 660 -24.40 21.37 -33.03
C ALA A 660 -24.59 19.87 -32.71
N ALA A 661 -23.57 19.20 -32.15
CA ALA A 661 -23.63 17.79 -31.79
C ALA A 661 -24.38 17.50 -30.46
N ALA A 662 -24.62 18.52 -29.63
CA ALA A 662 -25.13 18.36 -28.27
C ALA A 662 -26.47 17.61 -28.21
N ALA A 663 -27.45 17.99 -29.04
CA ALA A 663 -28.77 17.36 -29.04
C ALA A 663 -28.70 15.88 -29.46
N GLY A 664 -27.91 15.56 -30.49
CA GLY A 664 -27.75 14.18 -30.96
C GLY A 664 -27.04 13.28 -29.95
N TRP A 665 -26.02 13.81 -29.27
CA TRP A 665 -25.33 13.05 -28.22
C TRP A 665 -26.18 12.85 -26.97
N ALA A 666 -26.94 13.87 -26.56
CA ALA A 666 -27.91 13.76 -25.47
C ALA A 666 -28.97 12.69 -25.77
N ALA A 667 -29.42 12.58 -27.02
CA ALA A 667 -30.39 11.59 -27.48
C ALA A 667 -29.81 10.17 -27.61
N THR A 668 -28.49 10.01 -27.64
CA THR A 668 -27.85 8.69 -27.66
C THR A 668 -28.11 8.00 -26.33
N ALA A 669 -28.70 6.80 -26.35
CA ALA A 669 -29.07 6.08 -25.13
C ALA A 669 -27.88 5.90 -24.16
N ALA A 670 -28.13 6.04 -22.85
CA ALA A 670 -27.08 5.97 -21.83
C ALA A 670 -26.32 4.62 -21.86
N ALA A 671 -27.01 3.51 -22.13
CA ALA A 671 -26.40 2.20 -22.33
C ALA A 671 -25.43 2.16 -23.54
N SER A 672 -25.75 2.85 -24.63
CA SER A 672 -24.88 2.95 -25.80
C SER A 672 -23.64 3.78 -25.51
N ARG A 673 -23.79 4.88 -24.76
CA ARG A 673 -22.64 5.69 -24.29
C ARG A 673 -21.75 4.87 -23.36
N ALA A 674 -22.34 4.18 -22.38
CA ALA A 674 -21.61 3.28 -21.48
C ALA A 674 -20.84 2.18 -22.25
N ALA A 675 -21.46 1.57 -23.25
CA ALA A 675 -20.80 0.55 -24.07
C ALA A 675 -19.59 1.10 -24.87
N MET A 676 -19.62 2.37 -25.31
CA MET A 676 -18.44 3.01 -25.92
C MET A 676 -17.30 3.16 -24.90
N LEU A 677 -17.62 3.56 -23.66
CA LEU A 677 -16.62 3.66 -22.59
C LEU A 677 -16.02 2.29 -22.23
N ASP A 678 -16.84 1.24 -22.12
CA ASP A 678 -16.34 -0.12 -21.88
C ASP A 678 -15.42 -0.62 -23.00
N ARG A 679 -15.77 -0.32 -24.26
CA ARG A 679 -14.91 -0.64 -25.41
C ARG A 679 -13.59 0.12 -25.36
N ALA A 680 -13.63 1.42 -25.05
CA ALA A 680 -12.41 2.21 -24.86
C ALA A 680 -11.52 1.64 -23.75
N ALA A 681 -12.11 1.16 -22.65
CA ALA A 681 -11.39 0.52 -21.57
C ALA A 681 -10.69 -0.77 -22.05
N GLY A 682 -11.39 -1.60 -22.83
CA GLY A 682 -10.80 -2.79 -23.46
C GLY A 682 -9.66 -2.46 -24.44
N LEU A 683 -9.81 -1.40 -25.25
CA LEU A 683 -8.77 -0.94 -26.17
C LEU A 683 -7.53 -0.42 -25.43
N MET A 684 -7.70 0.31 -24.33
CA MET A 684 -6.60 0.79 -23.50
C MET A 684 -5.83 -0.36 -22.84
N GLU A 685 -6.52 -1.39 -22.34
CA GLU A 685 -5.86 -2.62 -21.83
C GLU A 685 -5.09 -3.34 -22.95
N ALA A 686 -5.72 -3.52 -24.12
CA ALA A 686 -5.09 -4.22 -25.25
C ALA A 686 -3.88 -3.47 -25.82
N ARG A 687 -3.86 -2.14 -25.74
CA ARG A 687 -2.77 -1.28 -26.22
C ARG A 687 -1.93 -0.70 -25.08
N MET A 688 -1.95 -1.34 -23.91
CA MET A 688 -1.20 -0.88 -22.74
C MET A 688 0.28 -0.61 -23.07
N PRO A 689 1.05 -1.49 -23.74
CA PRO A 689 2.47 -1.21 -24.04
C PRO A 689 2.70 0.12 -24.77
N ALA A 690 1.86 0.44 -25.74
CA ALA A 690 1.94 1.68 -26.51
C ALA A 690 1.69 2.91 -25.60
N LEU A 691 0.68 2.83 -24.73
CA LEU A 691 0.38 3.88 -23.75
C LEU A 691 1.53 4.05 -22.75
N LEU A 692 2.10 2.95 -22.24
CA LEU A 692 3.27 2.97 -21.35
C LEU A 692 4.45 3.69 -22.01
N GLY A 693 4.76 3.37 -23.26
CA GLY A 693 5.88 3.98 -23.96
C GLY A 693 5.75 5.50 -24.10
N THR A 694 4.52 5.97 -24.29
CA THR A 694 4.24 7.42 -24.34
C THR A 694 4.32 8.04 -22.96
N LEU A 695 3.73 7.44 -21.92
CA LEU A 695 3.77 7.94 -20.54
C LEU A 695 5.21 8.04 -19.99
N VAL A 696 6.04 7.03 -20.27
CA VAL A 696 7.44 7.00 -19.83
C VAL A 696 8.24 8.12 -20.49
N ARG A 697 8.11 8.29 -21.81
CA ARG A 697 8.91 9.25 -22.58
C ARG A 697 8.38 10.67 -22.52
N GLU A 698 7.07 10.88 -22.56
CA GLU A 698 6.47 12.22 -22.57
C GLU A 698 6.36 12.81 -21.17
N ALA A 699 5.89 12.02 -20.20
CA ALA A 699 5.63 12.49 -18.84
C ALA A 699 6.70 12.08 -17.81
N GLY A 700 7.73 11.34 -18.23
CA GLY A 700 8.82 10.93 -17.36
C GLY A 700 8.45 9.90 -16.29
N LYS A 701 7.36 9.14 -16.49
CA LYS A 701 6.88 8.18 -15.48
C LYS A 701 7.67 6.89 -15.50
N SER A 702 8.01 6.36 -14.32
CA SER A 702 8.53 4.99 -14.20
C SER A 702 7.52 3.97 -14.75
N LEU A 703 8.00 2.82 -15.21
CA LEU A 703 7.13 1.75 -15.74
C LEU A 703 6.01 1.33 -14.76
N PRO A 704 6.25 1.11 -13.45
CA PRO A 704 5.18 0.81 -12.51
C PRO A 704 4.13 1.93 -12.42
N ASN A 705 4.56 3.19 -12.44
CA ASN A 705 3.65 4.34 -12.38
C ASN A 705 2.81 4.47 -13.66
N ALA A 706 3.41 4.20 -14.82
CA ALA A 706 2.71 4.18 -16.09
C ALA A 706 1.66 3.05 -16.16
N VAL A 707 1.97 1.85 -15.64
CA VAL A 707 1.00 0.74 -15.51
C VAL A 707 -0.16 1.14 -14.60
N GLY A 708 0.14 1.71 -13.44
CA GLY A 708 -0.88 2.22 -12.51
C GLY A 708 -1.79 3.27 -13.17
N GLU A 709 -1.24 4.16 -13.98
CA GLU A 709 -2.04 5.20 -14.65
C GLU A 709 -2.94 4.67 -15.76
N VAL A 710 -2.46 3.72 -16.59
CA VAL A 710 -3.32 3.07 -17.58
C VAL A 710 -4.47 2.35 -16.89
N ARG A 711 -4.20 1.67 -15.78
CA ARG A 711 -5.23 1.00 -14.97
C ARG A 711 -6.27 1.98 -14.43
N GLU A 712 -5.82 3.12 -13.88
CA GLU A 712 -6.73 4.16 -13.38
C GLU A 712 -7.63 4.73 -14.49
N ALA A 713 -7.10 4.96 -15.70
CA ALA A 713 -7.88 5.38 -16.86
C ALA A 713 -8.96 4.35 -17.26
N VAL A 714 -8.59 3.07 -17.28
CA VAL A 714 -9.48 1.94 -17.55
C VAL A 714 -10.58 1.83 -16.48
N ASP A 715 -10.21 2.01 -15.20
CA ASP A 715 -11.16 1.96 -14.11
C ASP A 715 -12.14 3.13 -14.15
N PHE A 716 -11.72 4.35 -14.49
CA PHE A 716 -12.62 5.48 -14.71
C PHE A 716 -13.65 5.20 -15.80
N LEU A 717 -13.21 4.68 -16.95
CA LEU A 717 -14.10 4.35 -18.06
C LEU A 717 -15.17 3.34 -17.65
N ARG A 718 -14.77 2.25 -16.99
CA ARG A 718 -15.69 1.18 -16.55
C ARG A 718 -16.60 1.63 -15.42
N TYR A 719 -16.08 2.40 -14.46
CA TYR A 719 -16.86 2.89 -13.34
C TYR A 719 -17.95 3.86 -13.82
N TYR A 720 -17.60 4.85 -14.65
CA TYR A 720 -18.59 5.79 -15.17
C TYR A 720 -19.55 5.15 -16.18
N ALA A 721 -19.12 4.15 -16.94
CA ALA A 721 -20.02 3.32 -17.73
C ALA A 721 -21.06 2.63 -16.84
N ALA A 722 -20.64 1.97 -15.76
CA ALA A 722 -21.53 1.29 -14.81
C ALA A 722 -22.54 2.26 -14.16
N GLN A 723 -22.07 3.43 -13.70
CA GLN A 723 -22.93 4.46 -13.11
C GLN A 723 -23.95 5.01 -14.12
N ALA A 724 -23.54 5.25 -15.37
CA ALA A 724 -24.41 5.82 -16.39
C ALA A 724 -25.48 4.84 -16.91
N ARG A 725 -25.30 3.51 -16.75
CA ARG A 725 -26.33 2.53 -17.16
C ARG A 725 -27.66 2.73 -16.43
N GLY A 726 -27.66 3.35 -15.24
CA GLY A 726 -28.87 3.71 -14.50
C GLY A 726 -29.60 4.96 -15.01
N PHE A 727 -29.06 5.68 -16.00
CA PHE A 727 -29.65 6.95 -16.45
C PHE A 727 -30.80 6.75 -17.43
N GLY A 728 -31.96 7.33 -17.08
CA GLY A 728 -33.13 7.50 -17.96
C GLY A 728 -33.36 8.94 -18.40
N ALA A 729 -34.51 9.23 -19.02
CA ALA A 729 -34.87 10.54 -19.59
C ALA A 729 -34.84 11.72 -18.61
N ALA A 730 -34.98 11.47 -17.30
CA ALA A 730 -34.88 12.49 -16.26
C ALA A 730 -33.45 13.01 -16.04
N HIS A 731 -32.42 12.31 -16.52
CA HIS A 731 -31.02 12.70 -16.43
C HIS A 731 -30.65 13.51 -17.67
N ARG A 732 -30.84 14.84 -17.60
CA ARG A 732 -30.58 15.75 -18.72
C ARG A 732 -29.15 16.29 -18.67
N PRO A 733 -28.34 16.17 -19.74
CA PRO A 733 -26.99 16.73 -19.78
C PRO A 733 -27.00 18.26 -19.66
N LEU A 734 -25.83 18.84 -19.36
CA LEU A 734 -25.61 20.28 -19.35
C LEU A 734 -25.55 20.86 -20.77
N GLY A 735 -24.86 20.17 -21.68
CA GLY A 735 -24.43 20.72 -22.97
C GLY A 735 -22.91 20.57 -23.15
N PRO A 736 -22.24 21.32 -24.03
CA PRO A 736 -20.79 21.24 -24.20
C PRO A 736 -20.02 21.50 -22.89
N VAL A 737 -19.10 20.59 -22.53
CA VAL A 737 -18.26 20.67 -21.33
C VAL A 737 -16.79 20.82 -21.72
N ALA A 738 -16.08 21.75 -21.09
CA ALA A 738 -14.63 21.87 -21.23
C ALA A 738 -13.93 21.01 -20.18
N CYS A 739 -13.08 20.07 -20.62
CA CYS A 739 -12.24 19.25 -19.76
C CYS A 739 -10.79 19.72 -19.85
N ILE A 740 -10.28 20.32 -18.78
CA ILE A 740 -8.94 20.89 -18.68
C ILE A 740 -8.15 20.05 -17.66
N SER A 741 -7.13 19.34 -18.14
CA SER A 741 -6.42 18.31 -17.38
C SER A 741 -4.93 18.64 -17.17
N PRO A 742 -4.30 18.09 -16.11
CA PRO A 742 -2.93 18.39 -15.74
C PRO A 742 -1.94 17.49 -16.45
N TRP A 743 -0.65 17.80 -16.33
CA TRP A 743 0.45 17.03 -16.93
C TRP A 743 0.87 15.81 -16.12
N ASN A 744 0.52 15.75 -14.83
CA ASN A 744 1.07 14.75 -13.92
C ASN A 744 0.30 13.42 -13.90
N PHE A 745 -0.97 13.43 -14.35
CA PHE A 745 -1.74 12.24 -14.72
C PHE A 745 -2.36 12.47 -16.10
N PRO A 746 -1.49 12.51 -17.13
CA PRO A 746 -1.87 12.98 -18.46
C PRO A 746 -2.78 12.02 -19.22
N LEU A 747 -2.91 10.77 -18.77
CA LEU A 747 -3.86 9.79 -19.28
C LEU A 747 -5.04 9.61 -18.34
N ALA A 748 -4.81 9.34 -17.05
CA ALA A 748 -5.90 8.92 -16.14
C ALA A 748 -6.88 10.05 -15.84
N ILE A 749 -6.40 11.21 -15.39
CA ILE A 749 -7.29 12.35 -15.06
C ILE A 749 -7.90 12.92 -16.35
N PHE A 750 -7.12 12.99 -17.44
CA PHE A 750 -7.65 13.34 -18.76
C PHE A 750 -8.84 12.46 -19.14
N THR A 751 -8.65 11.14 -19.10
CA THR A 751 -9.68 10.16 -19.46
C THR A 751 -10.85 10.20 -18.49
N GLY A 752 -10.61 10.32 -17.19
CA GLY A 752 -11.65 10.37 -16.17
C GLY A 752 -12.60 11.56 -16.35
N GLN A 753 -12.06 12.76 -16.57
CA GLN A 753 -12.88 13.95 -16.85
C GLN A 753 -13.69 13.79 -18.14
N VAL A 754 -13.03 13.38 -19.22
CA VAL A 754 -13.66 13.19 -20.54
C VAL A 754 -14.75 12.12 -20.47
N ALA A 755 -14.46 10.96 -19.88
CA ALA A 755 -15.38 9.85 -19.76
C ALA A 755 -16.61 10.22 -18.95
N ALA A 756 -16.45 10.94 -17.82
CA ALA A 756 -17.57 11.38 -17.00
C ALA A 756 -18.53 12.31 -17.77
N ALA A 757 -17.98 13.30 -18.49
CA ALA A 757 -18.79 14.22 -19.30
C ALA A 757 -19.52 13.50 -20.43
N LEU A 758 -18.83 12.61 -21.15
CA LEU A 758 -19.43 11.78 -22.20
C LEU A 758 -20.53 10.85 -21.65
N ALA A 759 -20.28 10.19 -20.52
CA ALA A 759 -21.24 9.30 -19.86
C ALA A 759 -22.53 10.04 -19.48
N ALA A 760 -22.41 11.27 -18.97
CA ALA A 760 -23.53 12.14 -18.64
C ALA A 760 -24.25 12.72 -19.88
N GLY A 761 -23.76 12.49 -21.11
CA GLY A 761 -24.40 12.91 -22.35
C GLY A 761 -23.95 14.28 -22.86
N ASN A 762 -22.80 14.78 -22.41
CA ASN A 762 -22.24 16.07 -22.80
C ASN A 762 -21.19 15.90 -23.91
N PRO A 763 -21.22 16.72 -24.98
CA PRO A 763 -20.05 16.91 -25.85
C PRO A 763 -18.87 17.48 -25.06
N VAL A 764 -17.66 17.13 -25.45
CA VAL A 764 -16.43 17.43 -24.71
C VAL A 764 -15.42 18.16 -25.58
N LEU A 765 -14.92 19.27 -25.06
CA LEU A 765 -13.76 19.99 -25.57
C LEU A 765 -12.60 19.73 -24.63
N ALA A 766 -11.70 18.83 -25.02
CA ALA A 766 -10.63 18.32 -24.18
C ALA A 766 -9.34 19.10 -24.40
N LYS A 767 -8.91 19.86 -23.39
CA LYS A 767 -7.67 20.64 -23.38
C LYS A 767 -6.65 19.96 -22.46
N PRO A 768 -5.67 19.21 -22.98
CA PRO A 768 -4.59 18.65 -22.17
C PRO A 768 -3.58 19.73 -21.75
N ALA A 769 -2.77 19.47 -20.74
CA ALA A 769 -1.62 20.30 -20.40
C ALA A 769 -0.61 20.36 -21.58
N GLY A 770 0.13 21.47 -21.71
CA GLY A 770 0.97 21.73 -22.89
C GLY A 770 2.22 20.88 -22.97
N GLU A 771 2.57 20.25 -21.86
CA GLU A 771 3.70 19.36 -21.63
C GLU A 771 3.43 17.93 -22.15
N VAL A 772 2.17 17.50 -22.19
CA VAL A 772 1.74 16.10 -22.40
C VAL A 772 0.65 15.89 -23.47
N PRO A 773 0.70 16.54 -24.64
CA PRO A 773 -0.39 16.47 -25.62
C PRO A 773 -0.47 15.13 -26.39
N LEU A 774 0.61 14.35 -26.47
CA LEU A 774 0.69 13.14 -27.31
C LEU A 774 -0.11 11.97 -26.70
N ILE A 775 0.01 11.74 -25.40
CA ILE A 775 -0.79 10.72 -24.71
C ILE A 775 -2.28 11.05 -24.72
N ALA A 776 -2.63 12.34 -24.59
CA ALA A 776 -4.02 12.80 -24.73
C ALA A 776 -4.56 12.54 -26.14
N ALA A 777 -3.75 12.77 -27.19
CA ALA A 777 -4.12 12.43 -28.56
C ALA A 777 -4.33 10.94 -28.77
N ARG A 778 -3.49 10.08 -28.16
CA ARG A 778 -3.70 8.63 -28.16
C ARG A 778 -5.01 8.24 -27.46
N ALA A 779 -5.30 8.81 -26.29
CA ALA A 779 -6.54 8.54 -25.57
C ALA A 779 -7.79 8.92 -26.39
N VAL A 780 -7.77 10.09 -27.03
CA VAL A 780 -8.85 10.54 -27.91
C VAL A 780 -9.02 9.63 -29.13
N ALA A 781 -7.93 9.19 -29.75
CA ALA A 781 -7.97 8.24 -30.86
C ALA A 781 -8.64 6.91 -30.44
N LEU A 782 -8.33 6.40 -29.25
CA LEU A 782 -8.97 5.17 -28.72
C LEU A 782 -10.45 5.38 -28.39
N LEU A 783 -10.84 6.55 -27.89
CA LEU A 783 -12.25 6.89 -27.65
C LEU A 783 -13.04 6.98 -28.97
N HIS A 784 -12.45 7.54 -30.02
CA HIS A 784 -13.04 7.55 -31.36
C HIS A 784 -13.17 6.13 -31.93
N GLU A 785 -12.13 5.32 -31.82
CA GLU A 785 -12.15 3.91 -32.24
C GLU A 785 -13.22 3.11 -31.47
N ALA A 786 -13.46 3.44 -30.20
CA ALA A 786 -14.53 2.86 -29.40
C ALA A 786 -15.94 3.30 -29.81
N GLY A 787 -16.06 4.31 -30.67
CA GLY A 787 -17.31 4.78 -31.26
C GLY A 787 -17.78 6.17 -30.80
N VAL A 788 -16.97 6.91 -30.03
CA VAL A 788 -17.30 8.30 -29.66
C VAL A 788 -17.17 9.19 -30.90
N PRO A 789 -18.22 9.90 -31.35
CA PRO A 789 -18.14 10.68 -32.58
C PRO A 789 -17.12 11.83 -32.51
N PRO A 790 -16.38 12.15 -33.58
CA PRO A 790 -15.44 13.27 -33.61
C PRO A 790 -16.02 14.64 -33.26
N ALA A 791 -17.28 14.90 -33.64
CA ALA A 791 -17.96 16.16 -33.27
C ALA A 791 -18.32 16.23 -31.77
N VAL A 792 -18.41 15.07 -31.10
CA VAL A 792 -18.76 14.95 -29.68
C VAL A 792 -17.51 15.05 -28.80
N LEU A 793 -16.35 14.57 -29.24
CA LEU A 793 -15.09 14.68 -28.50
C LEU A 793 -14.03 15.34 -29.37
N GLN A 794 -13.58 16.53 -28.98
CA GLN A 794 -12.60 17.31 -29.73
C GLN A 794 -11.39 17.64 -28.86
N LEU A 795 -10.19 17.26 -29.33
CA LEU A 795 -8.92 17.56 -28.65
C LEU A 795 -8.44 18.96 -29.05
N LEU A 796 -8.13 19.82 -28.08
CA LEU A 796 -7.64 21.17 -28.33
C LEU A 796 -6.30 21.38 -27.59
N PRO A 797 -5.16 20.91 -28.14
CA PRO A 797 -3.85 21.16 -27.55
C PRO A 797 -3.55 22.66 -27.53
N GLY A 798 -2.91 23.16 -26.48
CA GLY A 798 -2.51 24.57 -26.41
C GLY A 798 -2.14 25.03 -25.00
N GLY A 799 -1.75 26.29 -24.87
CA GLY A 799 -1.45 26.92 -23.58
C GLY A 799 -2.69 27.39 -22.80
N GLY A 800 -2.46 28.27 -21.82
CA GLY A 800 -3.53 28.86 -20.98
C GLY A 800 -4.55 29.69 -21.77
N ALA A 801 -4.17 30.27 -22.91
CA ALA A 801 -5.07 31.04 -23.76
C ALA A 801 -6.24 30.21 -24.30
N VAL A 802 -5.98 28.99 -24.77
CA VAL A 802 -7.03 28.04 -25.22
C VAL A 802 -7.97 27.71 -24.05
N GLY A 803 -7.42 27.39 -22.88
CA GLY A 803 -8.22 27.11 -21.68
C GLY A 803 -9.09 28.31 -21.25
N ALA A 804 -8.54 29.52 -21.31
CA ALA A 804 -9.26 30.75 -20.99
C ALA A 804 -10.39 31.06 -22.00
N ARG A 805 -10.15 30.84 -23.30
CA ARG A 805 -11.16 30.98 -24.36
C ARG A 805 -12.32 30.02 -24.14
N LEU A 806 -12.03 28.75 -23.83
CA LEU A 806 -13.05 27.74 -23.49
C LEU A 806 -13.87 28.15 -22.27
N ALA A 807 -13.21 28.52 -21.16
CA ALA A 807 -13.92 28.95 -19.94
C ALA A 807 -14.81 30.20 -20.16
N GLY A 808 -14.45 31.06 -21.11
CA GLY A 808 -15.22 32.26 -21.47
C GLY A 808 -16.32 32.05 -22.53
N ALA A 809 -16.33 30.92 -23.24
CA ALA A 809 -17.20 30.70 -24.40
C ALA A 809 -18.66 30.41 -24.00
N ALA A 810 -19.62 31.13 -24.59
CA ALA A 810 -21.05 31.08 -24.26
C ALA A 810 -21.65 29.66 -24.39
N GLU A 811 -21.12 28.86 -25.31
CA GLU A 811 -21.52 27.49 -25.61
C GLU A 811 -21.17 26.52 -24.49
N ILE A 812 -20.11 26.78 -23.72
CA ILE A 812 -19.68 25.91 -22.63
C ILE A 812 -20.66 26.01 -21.45
N GLN A 813 -21.24 24.86 -21.10
CA GLN A 813 -22.24 24.68 -20.04
C GLN A 813 -21.69 23.99 -18.79
N GLY A 814 -20.39 23.67 -18.77
CA GLY A 814 -19.70 23.16 -17.59
C GLY A 814 -18.19 23.11 -17.80
N VAL A 815 -17.42 23.25 -16.72
CA VAL A 815 -15.96 23.13 -16.75
C VAL A 815 -15.50 22.11 -15.72
N MET A 816 -14.71 21.15 -16.18
CA MET A 816 -13.98 20.22 -15.34
C MET A 816 -12.51 20.60 -15.43
N PHE A 817 -11.92 20.99 -14.30
CA PHE A 817 -10.54 21.45 -14.20
C PHE A 817 -9.79 20.64 -13.16
N THR A 818 -8.58 20.21 -13.50
CA THR A 818 -7.63 19.72 -12.51
C THR A 818 -6.28 20.37 -12.74
N GLY A 819 -5.73 21.02 -11.70
CA GLY A 819 -4.48 21.78 -11.78
C GLY A 819 -4.29 22.71 -10.58
N SER A 820 -3.53 23.80 -10.73
CA SER A 820 -3.24 24.72 -9.62
C SER A 820 -4.48 25.47 -9.08
N THR A 821 -4.47 25.79 -7.79
CA THR A 821 -5.54 26.56 -7.12
C THR A 821 -5.69 27.96 -7.74
N GLU A 822 -4.58 28.57 -8.15
CA GLU A 822 -4.50 29.88 -8.78
C GLU A 822 -5.27 29.88 -10.12
N VAL A 823 -5.01 28.89 -10.98
CA VAL A 823 -5.71 28.77 -12.27
C VAL A 823 -7.19 28.43 -12.06
N ALA A 824 -7.53 27.57 -11.10
CA ALA A 824 -8.92 27.27 -10.77
C ALA A 824 -9.71 28.53 -10.36
N ARG A 825 -9.12 29.44 -9.58
CA ARG A 825 -9.72 30.72 -9.21
C ARG A 825 -9.90 31.64 -10.41
N LEU A 826 -8.94 31.67 -11.35
CA LEU A 826 -9.09 32.43 -12.59
C LEU A 826 -10.26 31.91 -13.44
N ILE A 827 -10.43 30.59 -13.53
CA ILE A 827 -11.58 29.97 -14.21
C ILE A 827 -12.88 30.33 -13.49
N GLN A 828 -12.93 30.23 -12.15
CA GLN A 828 -14.11 30.60 -11.36
C GLN A 828 -14.53 32.05 -11.63
N ARG A 829 -13.59 33.02 -11.61
CA ARG A 829 -13.89 34.43 -11.88
C ARG A 829 -14.46 34.65 -13.27
N ARG A 830 -13.96 33.92 -14.28
CA ARG A 830 -14.50 33.98 -15.66
C ARG A 830 -15.92 33.41 -15.76
N LEU A 831 -16.23 32.37 -14.98
CA LEU A 831 -17.56 31.74 -14.97
C LEU A 831 -18.59 32.52 -14.14
N ALA A 832 -18.17 33.25 -13.11
CA ALA A 832 -19.07 33.90 -12.15
C ALA A 832 -20.08 34.88 -12.77
N GLY A 833 -19.73 35.54 -13.89
CA GLY A 833 -20.63 36.43 -14.61
C GLY A 833 -21.59 35.74 -15.58
N ARG A 834 -21.55 34.40 -15.68
CA ARG A 834 -22.28 33.62 -16.68
C ARG A 834 -23.33 32.72 -16.04
N LEU A 835 -24.49 32.65 -16.70
CA LEU A 835 -25.57 31.73 -16.36
C LEU A 835 -25.87 30.85 -17.57
N GLY A 836 -26.25 29.59 -17.31
CA GLY A 836 -26.70 28.67 -18.35
C GLY A 836 -28.12 29.00 -18.84
N PRO A 837 -28.64 28.28 -19.84
CA PRO A 837 -29.97 28.52 -20.43
C PRO A 837 -31.13 28.51 -19.42
N ALA A 838 -31.01 27.73 -18.33
CA ALA A 838 -31.99 27.66 -17.26
C ALA A 838 -31.80 28.73 -16.16
N GLY A 839 -30.90 29.70 -16.36
CA GLY A 839 -30.62 30.77 -15.39
C GLY A 839 -29.77 30.35 -14.18
N HIS A 840 -29.19 29.14 -14.19
CA HIS A 840 -28.33 28.64 -13.11
C HIS A 840 -26.85 28.95 -13.37
N PRO A 841 -25.99 29.05 -12.32
CA PRO A 841 -24.55 29.20 -12.50
C PRO A 841 -23.93 28.04 -13.27
N ILE A 842 -22.97 28.33 -14.13
CA ILE A 842 -22.23 27.29 -14.88
C ILE A 842 -21.45 26.40 -13.90
N PRO A 843 -21.65 25.07 -13.89
CA PRO A 843 -20.91 24.16 -13.03
C PRO A 843 -19.40 24.21 -13.27
N LEU A 844 -18.65 24.40 -12.19
CA LEU A 844 -17.21 24.16 -12.12
C LEU A 844 -16.96 22.98 -11.18
N VAL A 845 -16.23 21.98 -11.68
CA VAL A 845 -15.58 20.95 -10.87
C VAL A 845 -14.09 21.27 -10.94
N ALA A 846 -13.51 21.74 -9.84
CA ALA A 846 -12.10 22.10 -9.75
C ALA A 846 -11.41 21.25 -8.68
N GLU A 847 -10.55 20.33 -9.11
CA GLU A 847 -9.68 19.55 -8.24
C GLU A 847 -8.27 20.15 -8.29
N THR A 848 -7.66 20.43 -7.14
CA THR A 848 -6.42 21.23 -7.06
C THR A 848 -5.39 20.61 -6.12
N GLY A 849 -4.41 21.40 -5.68
CA GLY A 849 -3.25 20.92 -4.91
C GLY A 849 -3.54 20.57 -3.44
N GLY A 850 -2.48 20.18 -2.73
CA GLY A 850 -2.57 19.84 -1.31
C GLY A 850 -1.26 20.06 -0.56
N GLN A 851 -1.37 20.50 0.70
CA GLN A 851 -0.26 20.48 1.67
C GLN A 851 -0.37 19.21 2.54
N ASN A 852 -0.27 18.04 1.91
CA ASN A 852 -0.65 16.77 2.53
C ASN A 852 0.30 16.39 3.66
N ALA A 853 -0.28 16.01 4.80
CA ALA A 853 0.46 15.61 5.99
C ALA A 853 0.29 14.12 6.31
N LEU A 854 1.31 13.52 6.92
CA LEU A 854 1.23 12.19 7.54
C LEU A 854 1.67 12.30 8.99
N VAL A 855 0.85 11.81 9.92
CA VAL A 855 1.19 11.76 11.35
C VAL A 855 1.59 10.34 11.73
N ALA A 856 2.79 10.16 12.26
CA ALA A 856 3.25 8.90 12.82
C ALA A 856 3.56 9.05 14.31
N ASP A 857 2.84 8.28 15.14
CA ASP A 857 3.10 8.20 16.57
C ASP A 857 4.14 7.10 16.90
N SER A 858 4.50 6.99 18.18
CA SER A 858 5.52 6.02 18.63
C SER A 858 5.06 4.56 18.60
N SER A 859 3.78 4.27 18.34
CA SER A 859 3.25 2.91 18.22
C SER A 859 3.41 2.32 16.82
N ALA A 860 3.71 3.17 15.83
CA ALA A 860 3.91 2.76 14.45
C ALA A 860 5.18 1.92 14.25
N LEU A 861 5.12 0.97 13.31
CA LEU A 861 6.31 0.21 12.91
C LEU A 861 7.19 1.08 12.00
N SER A 862 8.45 1.29 12.39
CA SER A 862 9.37 2.22 11.71
C SER A 862 9.59 1.85 10.24
N GLU A 863 9.76 0.57 9.94
CA GLU A 863 10.02 0.05 8.60
C GLU A 863 8.83 0.32 7.66
N GLN A 864 7.59 0.12 8.15
CA GLN A 864 6.37 0.45 7.41
C GLN A 864 6.23 1.95 7.18
N VAL A 865 6.45 2.78 8.22
CA VAL A 865 6.42 4.24 8.09
C VAL A 865 7.42 4.70 7.03
N VAL A 866 8.66 4.21 7.07
CA VAL A 866 9.68 4.60 6.10
C VAL A 866 9.31 4.18 4.69
N ALA A 867 8.85 2.94 4.47
CA ALA A 867 8.43 2.48 3.16
C ALA A 867 7.28 3.32 2.59
N ASP A 868 6.26 3.59 3.40
CA ASP A 868 5.08 4.35 2.99
C ASP A 868 5.37 5.84 2.81
N VAL A 869 6.29 6.43 3.59
CA VAL A 869 6.79 7.79 3.41
C VAL A 869 7.59 7.91 2.11
N LEU A 870 8.48 6.95 1.81
CA LEU A 870 9.26 6.96 0.58
C LEU A 870 8.34 6.92 -0.65
N ALA A 871 7.38 5.98 -0.65
CA ALA A 871 6.37 5.89 -1.69
C ALA A 871 5.55 7.19 -1.80
N SER A 872 5.06 7.71 -0.68
CA SER A 872 4.17 8.87 -0.70
C SER A 872 4.87 10.17 -1.10
N ALA A 873 6.14 10.37 -0.73
CA ALA A 873 6.85 11.64 -0.94
C ALA A 873 7.62 11.70 -2.26
N PHE A 874 8.20 10.58 -2.71
CA PHE A 874 9.19 10.57 -3.78
C PHE A 874 8.77 9.81 -5.04
N ASP A 875 7.76 8.94 -4.98
CA ASP A 875 7.18 8.31 -6.18
C ASP A 875 6.73 9.39 -7.19
N SER A 876 6.90 9.12 -8.50
CA SER A 876 6.70 10.11 -9.56
C SER A 876 7.47 11.43 -9.35
N ALA A 877 8.62 11.40 -8.66
CA ALA A 877 9.36 12.58 -8.22
C ALA A 877 8.51 13.56 -7.38
N GLY A 878 7.59 13.04 -6.57
CA GLY A 878 6.69 13.84 -5.74
C GLY A 878 5.65 14.64 -6.54
N GLN A 879 5.48 14.35 -7.83
CA GLN A 879 4.57 15.08 -8.73
C GLN A 879 3.13 14.53 -8.70
N ARG A 880 2.67 14.05 -7.53
CA ARG A 880 1.27 13.68 -7.30
C ARG A 880 0.63 14.76 -6.45
N CYS A 881 -0.63 15.12 -6.74
CA CYS A 881 -1.38 16.00 -5.84
C CYS A 881 -1.58 15.37 -4.46
N SER A 882 -1.57 14.04 -4.36
CA SER A 882 -1.60 13.27 -3.11
C SER A 882 -0.24 13.04 -2.45
N ALA A 883 0.86 13.54 -3.03
CA ALA A 883 2.18 13.29 -2.48
C ALA A 883 2.34 13.86 -1.07
N LEU A 884 3.06 13.16 -0.21
CA LEU A 884 3.39 13.58 1.15
C LEU A 884 4.31 14.79 1.13
N ARG A 885 3.82 15.90 1.69
CA ARG A 885 4.57 17.16 1.81
C ARG A 885 5.16 17.35 3.20
N VAL A 886 4.42 16.93 4.23
CA VAL A 886 4.80 17.12 5.64
C VAL A 886 4.66 15.83 6.44
N LEU A 887 5.77 15.22 6.81
CA LEU A 887 5.81 14.13 7.78
C LEU A 887 5.87 14.70 9.20
N CYS A 888 4.91 14.36 10.04
CA CYS A 888 4.84 14.74 11.43
C CYS A 888 5.22 13.54 12.29
N LEU A 889 6.39 13.59 12.94
CA LEU A 889 6.89 12.49 13.78
C LEU A 889 6.79 12.84 15.25
N GLN A 890 6.30 11.90 16.05
CA GLN A 890 6.39 12.02 17.50
C GLN A 890 7.87 12.04 17.92
N GLU A 891 8.23 12.98 18.81
CA GLU A 891 9.62 13.25 19.20
C GLU A 891 10.39 11.99 19.62
N ASP A 892 9.73 11.09 20.37
CA ASP A 892 10.32 9.88 20.94
C ASP A 892 10.89 8.91 19.90
N VAL A 893 10.33 8.89 18.68
CA VAL A 893 10.73 7.99 17.59
C VAL A 893 11.35 8.72 16.40
N ALA A 894 11.29 10.05 16.38
CA ALA A 894 11.73 10.87 15.25
C ALA A 894 13.19 10.63 14.86
N GLY A 895 14.10 10.47 15.84
CA GLY A 895 15.52 10.21 15.57
C GLY A 895 15.77 8.91 14.81
N ARG A 896 15.15 7.80 15.25
CA ARG A 896 15.24 6.48 14.63
C ARG A 896 14.65 6.48 13.23
N ILE A 897 13.42 6.99 13.09
CA ILE A 897 12.70 7.01 11.80
C ILE A 897 13.44 7.89 10.80
N LEU A 898 13.96 9.06 11.20
CA LEU A 898 14.72 9.93 10.30
C LEU A 898 16.04 9.30 9.83
N ALA A 899 16.75 8.58 10.71
CA ALA A 899 17.97 7.88 10.33
C ALA A 899 17.68 6.79 9.29
N MET A 900 16.66 5.97 9.53
CA MET A 900 16.22 4.92 8.59
C MET A 900 15.70 5.51 7.28
N LEU A 901 14.91 6.58 7.35
CA LEU A 901 14.37 7.26 6.17
C LEU A 901 15.48 7.87 5.28
N LYS A 902 16.46 8.55 5.87
CA LYS A 902 17.61 9.11 5.14
C LYS A 902 18.45 7.98 4.51
N GLY A 903 18.67 6.89 5.24
CA GLY A 903 19.39 5.73 4.73
C GLY A 903 18.65 5.03 3.60
N ALA A 904 17.33 4.88 3.69
CA ALA A 904 16.52 4.23 2.67
C ALA A 904 16.32 5.14 1.44
N LEU A 905 16.27 6.46 1.63
CA LEU A 905 16.27 7.43 0.52
C LEU A 905 17.55 7.33 -0.33
N ALA A 906 18.70 7.09 0.31
CA ALA A 906 19.98 6.90 -0.37
C ALA A 906 19.97 5.69 -1.33
N GLU A 907 19.05 4.76 -1.13
CA GLU A 907 18.94 3.53 -1.93
C GLU A 907 18.03 3.68 -3.15
N LEU A 908 17.31 4.80 -3.28
CA LEU A 908 16.49 5.10 -4.45
C LEU A 908 17.37 5.62 -5.60
N SER A 909 17.05 5.22 -6.83
CA SER A 909 17.83 5.54 -8.02
C SER A 909 17.10 6.58 -8.88
N PRO A 910 17.53 7.86 -8.88
CA PRO A 910 17.10 8.85 -9.86
C PRO A 910 17.68 8.53 -11.24
N GLY A 911 16.87 8.60 -12.30
CA GLY A 911 17.37 8.32 -13.64
C GLY A 911 16.33 8.26 -14.75
N ASP A 912 16.73 7.68 -15.87
CA ASP A 912 15.85 7.47 -17.03
C ASP A 912 14.74 6.46 -16.69
N PRO A 913 13.46 6.87 -16.73
CA PRO A 913 12.33 6.01 -16.37
C PRO A 913 12.10 4.85 -17.34
N ALA A 914 12.78 4.81 -18.49
CA ALA A 914 12.78 3.65 -19.38
C ALA A 914 13.55 2.44 -18.81
N ARG A 915 14.32 2.61 -17.74
CA ARG A 915 14.97 1.52 -16.99
C ARG A 915 14.06 1.05 -15.87
N LEU A 916 13.93 -0.27 -15.70
CA LEU A 916 13.15 -0.80 -14.58
C LEU A 916 13.82 -0.51 -13.23
N SER A 917 15.14 -0.31 -13.23
CA SER A 917 15.94 0.07 -12.05
C SER A 917 15.78 1.53 -11.61
N THR A 918 15.07 2.37 -12.36
CA THR A 918 14.81 3.76 -11.97
C THR A 918 13.62 3.83 -11.01
N ASP A 919 13.85 4.41 -9.83
CA ASP A 919 12.79 4.64 -8.83
C ASP A 919 12.18 6.03 -8.97
N ILE A 920 13.01 7.03 -9.30
CA ILE A 920 12.60 8.44 -9.35
C ILE A 920 12.93 9.00 -10.73
N GLY A 921 11.88 9.35 -11.49
CA GLY A 921 12.01 10.00 -12.79
C GLY A 921 12.36 11.49 -12.69
N PRO A 922 12.38 12.20 -13.83
CA PRO A 922 12.57 13.64 -13.88
C PRO A 922 11.33 14.40 -13.35
N VAL A 923 11.52 15.68 -13.04
CA VAL A 923 10.41 16.63 -12.99
C VAL A 923 10.04 17.09 -14.41
N ILE A 924 8.79 17.49 -14.62
CA ILE A 924 8.22 17.64 -15.96
C ILE A 924 8.92 18.68 -16.85
N THR A 925 9.40 19.78 -16.27
CA THR A 925 10.05 20.86 -17.02
C THR A 925 11.23 21.48 -16.27
N GLU A 926 12.01 22.29 -16.99
CA GLU A 926 13.14 23.05 -16.42
C GLU A 926 12.66 24.14 -15.44
N GLU A 927 11.50 24.74 -15.70
CA GLU A 927 10.87 25.72 -14.82
C GLU A 927 10.44 25.07 -13.49
N ALA A 928 9.87 23.86 -13.55
CA ALA A 928 9.57 23.09 -12.34
C ALA A 928 10.85 22.77 -11.56
N ARG A 929 11.92 22.29 -12.25
CA ARG A 929 13.22 22.01 -11.64
C ARG A 929 13.76 23.22 -10.89
N THR A 930 13.81 24.37 -11.56
CA THR A 930 14.32 25.62 -11.00
C THR A 930 13.50 26.05 -9.78
N GLY A 931 12.18 26.10 -9.90
CA GLY A 931 11.32 26.54 -8.80
C GLY A 931 11.36 25.64 -7.56
N ILE A 932 11.59 24.33 -7.74
CA ILE A 932 11.76 23.40 -6.61
C ILE A 932 13.16 23.57 -5.99
N GLN A 933 14.20 23.71 -6.82
CA GLN A 933 15.57 23.91 -6.35
C GLN A 933 15.70 25.22 -5.56
N ASP A 934 15.09 26.30 -6.03
CA ASP A 934 15.05 27.60 -5.34
C ASP A 934 14.43 27.48 -3.94
N HIS A 935 13.37 26.68 -3.78
CA HIS A 935 12.76 26.41 -2.47
C HIS A 935 13.71 25.68 -1.54
N VAL A 936 14.39 24.64 -2.03
CA VAL A 936 15.37 23.86 -1.25
C VAL A 936 16.52 24.76 -0.79
N ASP A 937 17.02 25.60 -1.69
CA ASP A 937 18.13 26.51 -1.40
C ASP A 937 17.71 27.64 -0.44
N ALA A 938 16.49 28.18 -0.58
CA ALA A 938 15.92 29.13 0.36
C ALA A 938 15.76 28.54 1.78
N MET A 939 15.30 27.29 1.89
CA MET A 939 15.21 26.62 3.19
C MET A 939 16.58 26.37 3.82
N ARG A 940 17.58 26.00 3.01
CA ARG A 940 18.98 25.87 3.47
C ARG A 940 19.52 27.23 3.95
N ALA A 941 19.26 28.31 3.20
CA ALA A 941 19.67 29.66 3.57
C ALA A 941 19.01 30.16 4.87
N ARG A 942 17.79 29.69 5.17
CA ARG A 942 17.10 29.91 6.46
C ARG A 942 17.63 29.06 7.62
N GLY A 943 18.69 28.28 7.41
CA GLY A 943 19.32 27.44 8.44
C GLY A 943 18.59 26.12 8.72
N ARG A 944 17.67 25.69 7.85
CA ARG A 944 17.01 24.39 7.98
C ARG A 944 17.95 23.26 7.60
N ARG A 945 17.82 22.11 8.27
CA ARG A 945 18.60 20.92 7.95
C ARG A 945 18.03 20.29 6.69
N VAL A 946 18.81 20.32 5.61
CA VAL A 946 18.46 19.73 4.32
C VAL A 946 19.34 18.51 4.07
N HIS A 947 18.72 17.34 3.91
CA HIS A 947 19.37 16.11 3.49
C HIS A 947 18.97 15.79 2.05
N ALA A 948 19.92 15.75 1.13
CA ALA A 948 19.72 15.39 -0.27
C ALA A 948 20.97 14.68 -0.80
N HIS A 949 20.78 13.72 -1.71
CA HIS A 949 21.89 13.02 -2.36
C HIS A 949 22.19 13.63 -3.74
N PRO A 950 23.47 13.75 -4.15
CA PRO A 950 23.82 14.23 -5.47
C PRO A 950 23.16 13.39 -6.58
N LEU A 951 22.68 14.06 -7.62
CA LEU A 951 22.16 13.37 -8.81
C LEU A 951 23.31 12.71 -9.58
N PRO A 952 23.11 11.50 -10.13
CA PRO A 952 24.11 10.86 -10.98
C PRO A 952 24.29 11.64 -12.29
N GLY A 953 25.49 11.58 -12.87
CA GLY A 953 25.82 12.29 -14.12
C GLY A 953 24.98 11.89 -15.34
N SER A 954 24.25 10.76 -15.27
CA SER A 954 23.25 10.35 -16.25
C SER A 954 22.05 11.31 -16.31
N CYS A 955 21.74 12.03 -15.23
CA CYS A 955 20.62 12.97 -15.16
C CYS A 955 20.88 14.32 -15.85
N ARG A 956 22.11 14.60 -16.30
CA ARG A 956 22.54 15.94 -16.77
C ARG A 956 21.75 16.50 -17.96
N HIS A 957 21.15 15.63 -18.77
CA HIS A 957 20.42 16.02 -19.99
C HIS A 957 18.92 16.18 -19.77
N GLY A 958 18.41 15.80 -18.60
CA GLY A 958 17.01 15.94 -18.21
C GLY A 958 16.79 17.01 -17.14
N SER A 959 15.54 17.14 -16.74
CA SER A 959 15.10 18.06 -15.68
C SER A 959 14.93 17.27 -14.38
N PHE A 960 16.01 17.05 -13.63
CA PHE A 960 15.96 16.29 -12.37
C PHE A 960 16.17 17.18 -11.15
N VAL A 961 15.51 16.82 -10.04
CA VAL A 961 15.71 17.41 -8.71
C VAL A 961 16.16 16.31 -7.77
N ALA A 962 17.21 16.56 -6.99
CA ALA A 962 17.64 15.64 -5.95
C ALA A 962 16.53 15.47 -4.89
N PRO A 963 16.11 14.23 -4.58
CA PRO A 963 15.17 14.00 -3.50
C PRO A 963 15.69 14.59 -2.19
N ALA A 964 14.88 15.41 -1.53
CA ALA A 964 15.30 16.18 -0.36
C ALA A 964 14.37 15.95 0.85
N ILE A 965 14.98 15.88 2.04
CA ILE A 965 14.30 15.90 3.33
C ILE A 965 14.71 17.20 4.05
N ILE A 966 13.73 18.00 4.46
CA ILE A 966 13.93 19.29 5.12
C ILE A 966 13.28 19.26 6.50
N GLU A 967 14.08 19.36 7.56
CA GLU A 967 13.54 19.46 8.93
C GLU A 967 13.17 20.92 9.23
N ILE A 968 11.88 21.18 9.48
CA ILE A 968 11.29 22.51 9.74
C ILE A 968 10.80 22.62 11.19
N ALA A 969 10.63 23.84 11.70
CA ALA A 969 10.19 24.08 13.08
C ALA A 969 8.67 23.99 13.24
N GLY A 970 7.91 24.32 12.20
CA GLY A 970 6.46 24.23 12.21
C GLY A 970 5.87 24.31 10.80
N ILE A 971 4.63 23.85 10.66
CA ILE A 971 3.94 23.76 9.36
C ILE A 971 3.77 25.14 8.70
N ALA A 972 3.60 26.19 9.51
CA ALA A 972 3.41 27.57 9.05
C ALA A 972 4.59 28.14 8.22
N GLU A 973 5.75 27.49 8.20
CA GLU A 973 6.86 27.86 7.31
C GLU A 973 6.60 27.55 5.83
N LEU A 974 5.57 26.75 5.54
CA LEU A 974 5.19 26.36 4.19
C LEU A 974 4.01 27.21 3.71
N GLU A 975 4.34 28.23 2.92
CA GLU A 975 3.35 29.20 2.40
C GLU A 975 2.55 28.67 1.20
N ARG A 976 3.11 27.70 0.46
CA ARG A 976 2.51 27.11 -0.76
C ARG A 976 2.90 25.65 -0.93
N GLU A 977 2.22 24.96 -1.85
CA GLU A 977 2.62 23.62 -2.28
C GLU A 977 3.95 23.68 -3.05
N VAL A 978 4.85 22.74 -2.74
CA VAL A 978 6.09 22.49 -3.49
C VAL A 978 5.92 21.18 -4.25
N PHE A 979 5.68 21.27 -5.55
CA PHE A 979 5.30 20.14 -6.40
C PHE A 979 6.51 19.35 -6.92
N GLY A 980 7.26 18.73 -6.01
CA GLY A 980 8.49 17.99 -6.31
C GLY A 980 8.89 16.99 -5.23
N PRO A 981 10.06 16.35 -5.37
CA PRO A 981 10.52 15.29 -4.46
C PRO A 981 11.13 15.89 -3.17
N VAL A 982 10.36 16.73 -2.48
CA VAL A 982 10.78 17.46 -1.27
C VAL A 982 9.84 17.12 -0.11
N LEU A 983 10.36 16.38 0.86
CA LEU A 983 9.67 16.03 2.09
C LEU A 983 10.06 17.00 3.20
N HIS A 984 9.08 17.63 3.84
CA HIS A 984 9.30 18.39 5.06
C HIS A 984 9.01 17.52 6.28
N VAL A 985 9.75 17.72 7.38
CA VAL A 985 9.57 16.97 8.62
C VAL A 985 9.37 17.93 9.78
N VAL A 986 8.27 17.73 10.50
CA VAL A 986 7.95 18.40 11.77
C VAL A 986 8.00 17.35 12.88
N ARG A 987 8.55 17.74 14.03
CA ARG A 987 8.48 16.95 15.26
C ARG A 987 7.35 17.46 16.13
N PHE A 988 6.65 16.56 16.82
CA PHE A 988 5.62 16.94 17.79
C PHE A 988 5.73 16.13 19.07
N ARG A 989 5.28 16.70 20.18
CA ARG A 989 5.09 15.96 21.44
C ARG A 989 3.69 15.36 21.47
N ARG A 990 3.50 14.19 22.09
CA ARG A 990 2.19 13.50 22.13
C ARG A 990 1.04 14.36 22.69
N ASP A 991 1.33 15.23 23.65
CA ASP A 991 0.38 16.18 24.24
C ASP A 991 0.07 17.39 23.34
N GLY A 992 0.91 17.67 22.33
CA GLY A 992 0.69 18.69 21.31
C GLY A 992 -0.08 18.19 20.07
N LEU A 993 -0.63 16.97 20.08
CA LEU A 993 -1.29 16.38 18.91
C LEU A 993 -2.48 17.21 18.38
N GLU A 994 -3.29 17.79 19.28
CA GLU A 994 -4.42 18.63 18.86
C GLU A 994 -3.97 19.97 18.26
N GLU A 995 -2.89 20.55 18.77
CA GLU A 995 -2.28 21.75 18.20
C GLU A 995 -1.73 21.47 16.80
N LEU A 996 -1.01 20.36 16.63
CA LEU A 996 -0.56 19.90 15.32
C LEU A 996 -1.71 19.78 14.31
N MET A 997 -2.85 19.19 14.72
CA MET A 997 -4.02 19.09 13.85
C MET A 997 -4.62 20.45 13.50
N ARG A 998 -4.60 21.42 14.42
CA ARG A 998 -5.00 22.80 14.11
C ARG A 998 -4.07 23.41 13.07
N ASP A 999 -2.75 23.22 13.20
CA ASP A 999 -1.77 23.74 12.25
C ASP A 999 -1.91 23.12 10.85
N ILE A 1000 -2.13 21.80 10.77
CA ILE A 1000 -2.39 21.10 9.50
C ILE A 1000 -3.63 21.68 8.80
N ASN A 1001 -4.74 21.79 9.53
CA ASN A 1001 -5.99 22.32 8.97
C ASN A 1001 -5.90 23.81 8.62
N ALA A 1002 -5.08 24.59 9.35
CA ALA A 1002 -4.89 26.02 9.13
C ALA A 1002 -4.22 26.34 7.77
N THR A 1003 -3.57 25.35 7.13
CA THR A 1003 -3.09 25.50 5.75
C THR A 1003 -4.22 25.77 4.74
N GLY A 1004 -5.46 25.45 5.09
CA GLY A 1004 -6.65 25.61 4.24
C GLY A 1004 -6.78 24.53 3.15
N TYR A 1005 -5.78 23.67 2.98
CA TYR A 1005 -5.84 22.49 2.13
C TYR A 1005 -6.50 21.32 2.85
N GLY A 1006 -6.95 20.33 2.09
CA GLY A 1006 -7.64 19.15 2.62
C GLY A 1006 -7.79 18.05 1.59
N LEU A 1007 -6.68 17.63 0.96
CA LEU A 1007 -6.69 16.59 -0.07
C LEU A 1007 -6.42 15.20 0.52
N THR A 1008 -5.18 14.85 0.83
CA THR A 1008 -4.82 13.58 1.48
C THR A 1008 -4.22 13.76 2.86
N PHE A 1009 -4.48 12.80 3.74
CA PHE A 1009 -3.93 12.75 5.09
C PHE A 1009 -3.57 11.32 5.51
N GLY A 1010 -2.35 11.12 5.96
CA GLY A 1010 -1.83 9.83 6.41
C GLY A 1010 -1.80 9.70 7.93
N ILE A 1011 -2.08 8.50 8.44
CA ILE A 1011 -2.00 8.16 9.86
C ILE A 1011 -1.22 6.85 10.00
N HIS A 1012 -0.14 6.86 10.75
CA HIS A 1012 0.51 5.65 11.23
C HIS A 1012 0.39 5.58 12.76
N SER A 1013 -0.46 4.68 13.21
CA SER A 1013 -0.72 4.40 14.63
C SER A 1013 -1.36 3.03 14.77
N ARG A 1014 -1.10 2.37 15.90
CA ARG A 1014 -1.76 1.13 16.32
C ARG A 1014 -2.79 1.37 17.42
N ILE A 1015 -3.09 2.63 17.72
CA ILE A 1015 -4.00 3.04 18.80
C ILE A 1015 -5.28 3.60 18.18
N ASP A 1016 -6.40 2.91 18.41
CA ASP A 1016 -7.68 3.26 17.80
C ASP A 1016 -8.18 4.64 18.26
N GLU A 1017 -8.00 4.99 19.54
CA GLU A 1017 -8.24 6.35 20.06
C GLU A 1017 -7.51 7.42 19.23
N THR A 1018 -6.22 7.20 18.92
CA THR A 1018 -5.41 8.14 18.14
C THR A 1018 -5.89 8.20 16.69
N ILE A 1019 -6.15 7.05 16.05
CA ILE A 1019 -6.65 6.98 14.67
C ILE A 1019 -7.98 7.73 14.55
N ARG A 1020 -8.92 7.50 15.49
CA ARG A 1020 -10.22 8.15 15.52
C ARG A 1020 -10.09 9.65 15.73
N LEU A 1021 -9.32 10.09 16.73
CA LEU A 1021 -9.06 11.51 16.97
C LEU A 1021 -8.54 12.20 15.71
N LEU A 1022 -7.52 11.63 15.07
CA LEU A 1022 -6.92 12.18 13.86
C LEU A 1022 -7.89 12.19 12.67
N THR A 1023 -8.66 11.11 12.50
CA THR A 1023 -9.67 10.99 11.44
C THR A 1023 -10.82 11.98 11.62
N ASP A 1024 -11.27 12.21 12.85
CA ASP A 1024 -12.38 13.11 13.17
C ASP A 1024 -11.97 14.58 13.12
N ARG A 1025 -10.71 14.89 13.46
CA ARG A 1025 -10.17 16.26 13.41
C ARG A 1025 -9.65 16.67 12.04
N SER A 1026 -9.34 15.71 11.16
CA SER A 1026 -8.82 16.02 9.82
C SER A 1026 -9.87 16.64 8.91
N GLY A 1027 -9.53 17.75 8.25
CA GLY A 1027 -10.32 18.35 7.19
C GLY A 1027 -10.12 17.73 5.80
N ALA A 1028 -9.32 16.65 5.69
CA ALA A 1028 -8.96 16.06 4.40
C ALA A 1028 -10.08 15.18 3.81
N GLY A 1029 -10.19 15.20 2.48
CA GLY A 1029 -11.15 14.38 1.75
C GLY A 1029 -10.75 12.90 1.65
N ASN A 1030 -9.45 12.57 1.65
CA ASN A 1030 -8.94 11.20 1.60
C ASN A 1030 -8.00 10.94 2.78
N ILE A 1031 -8.31 9.94 3.61
CA ILE A 1031 -7.55 9.57 4.79
C ILE A 1031 -7.02 8.15 4.63
N TYR A 1032 -5.75 7.94 4.95
CA TYR A 1032 -5.05 6.67 4.79
C TYR A 1032 -4.43 6.22 6.12
N VAL A 1033 -4.78 5.02 6.58
CA VAL A 1033 -4.35 4.51 7.89
C VAL A 1033 -3.43 3.29 7.71
N ASN A 1034 -2.21 3.39 8.24
CA ASN A 1034 -1.15 2.38 8.21
C ASN A 1034 -0.79 1.89 6.79
N ARG A 1035 -0.74 2.83 5.85
CA ARG A 1035 -0.37 2.64 4.44
C ARG A 1035 0.08 3.97 3.85
N ASN A 1036 0.71 3.93 2.68
CA ASN A 1036 0.94 5.12 1.86
C ASN A 1036 -0.38 5.84 1.51
N GLN A 1037 -0.26 7.13 1.18
CA GLN A 1037 -1.40 8.02 0.91
C GLN A 1037 -1.59 8.38 -0.58
N ILE A 1038 -1.01 7.58 -1.48
CA ILE A 1038 -1.05 7.79 -2.94
C ILE A 1038 -1.82 6.65 -3.63
N GLY A 1039 -2.08 6.80 -4.93
CA GLY A 1039 -2.68 5.73 -5.74
C GLY A 1039 -4.12 5.37 -5.34
N ALA A 1040 -4.96 6.39 -5.12
CA ALA A 1040 -6.38 6.18 -4.88
C ALA A 1040 -7.03 5.39 -6.04
N VAL A 1041 -7.79 4.36 -5.71
CA VAL A 1041 -8.42 3.47 -6.69
C VAL A 1041 -9.86 3.91 -6.93
N VAL A 1042 -10.21 4.13 -8.20
CA VAL A 1042 -11.55 4.53 -8.65
C VAL A 1042 -12.64 3.60 -8.09
N GLY A 1043 -13.70 4.16 -7.50
CA GLY A 1043 -14.79 3.39 -6.90
C GLY A 1043 -14.47 2.71 -5.57
N VAL A 1044 -13.21 2.78 -5.08
CA VAL A 1044 -12.79 2.19 -3.80
C VAL A 1044 -12.37 3.28 -2.82
N GLN A 1045 -11.51 4.21 -3.25
CA GLN A 1045 -11.22 5.45 -2.53
C GLN A 1045 -11.54 6.63 -3.45
N PRO A 1046 -12.84 6.98 -3.63
CA PRO A 1046 -13.22 8.18 -4.37
C PRO A 1046 -12.30 9.36 -3.99
N PHE A 1047 -11.75 10.02 -5.00
CA PHE A 1047 -10.61 10.92 -4.80
C PHE A 1047 -11.01 12.37 -5.03
N GLY A 1048 -10.62 13.23 -4.10
CA GLY A 1048 -10.88 14.67 -4.17
C GLY A 1048 -10.87 15.32 -2.79
N GLY A 1049 -10.51 16.59 -2.75
CA GLY A 1049 -10.30 17.33 -1.49
C GLY A 1049 -11.41 18.30 -1.13
N HIS A 1050 -11.16 19.06 -0.07
CA HIS A 1050 -11.99 20.17 0.38
C HIS A 1050 -11.15 21.45 0.53
N GLY A 1051 -11.82 22.58 0.78
CA GLY A 1051 -11.12 23.85 0.98
C GLY A 1051 -10.34 24.27 -0.27
N LEU A 1052 -9.07 24.62 -0.08
CA LEU A 1052 -8.17 25.00 -1.17
C LEU A 1052 -7.84 23.84 -2.12
N SER A 1053 -8.14 22.60 -1.73
CA SER A 1053 -7.82 21.40 -2.52
C SER A 1053 -8.89 21.03 -3.54
N GLY A 1054 -10.12 21.53 -3.42
CA GLY A 1054 -11.09 21.33 -4.48
C GLY A 1054 -12.53 21.63 -4.11
N THR A 1055 -13.37 21.66 -5.14
CA THR A 1055 -14.82 21.88 -5.00
C THR A 1055 -15.57 20.60 -4.68
N GLY A 1056 -15.03 19.45 -5.08
CA GLY A 1056 -15.80 18.23 -5.30
C GLY A 1056 -16.82 18.38 -6.44
N PRO A 1057 -17.65 17.36 -6.70
CA PRO A 1057 -17.61 16.03 -6.07
C PRO A 1057 -16.36 15.23 -6.45
N LYS A 1058 -16.08 14.16 -5.70
CA LYS A 1058 -14.90 13.30 -5.88
C LYS A 1058 -14.92 12.56 -7.21
N ALA A 1059 -13.78 12.60 -7.91
CA ALA A 1059 -13.55 11.73 -9.06
C ALA A 1059 -13.60 10.26 -8.63
N GLY A 1060 -14.17 9.41 -9.48
CA GLY A 1060 -14.37 7.99 -9.18
C GLY A 1060 -15.36 7.72 -8.05
N GLY A 1061 -16.18 8.72 -7.68
CA GLY A 1061 -17.22 8.63 -6.68
C GLY A 1061 -18.65 8.65 -7.26
N PRO A 1062 -19.65 8.27 -6.45
CA PRO A 1062 -21.03 8.10 -6.90
C PRO A 1062 -21.74 9.44 -7.20
N LEU A 1063 -21.24 10.57 -6.70
CA LEU A 1063 -21.84 11.90 -6.93
C LEU A 1063 -21.29 12.60 -8.17
N TYR A 1064 -20.25 12.07 -8.80
CA TYR A 1064 -19.50 12.78 -9.85
C TYR A 1064 -20.34 13.12 -11.09
N LEU A 1065 -21.01 12.11 -11.66
CA LEU A 1065 -21.81 12.29 -12.89
C LEU A 1065 -22.98 13.25 -12.70
N ARG A 1066 -23.56 13.33 -11.49
CA ARG A 1066 -24.70 14.20 -11.18
C ARG A 1066 -24.36 15.68 -11.37
N ARG A 1067 -23.11 16.05 -11.10
CA ARG A 1067 -22.63 17.44 -11.29
C ARG A 1067 -22.59 17.86 -12.76
N LEU A 1068 -22.61 16.88 -13.68
CA LEU A 1068 -22.56 17.05 -15.13
C LEU A 1068 -23.95 16.96 -15.79
N LEU A 1069 -25.01 17.06 -14.98
CA LEU A 1069 -26.39 17.07 -15.43
C LEU A 1069 -27.08 18.41 -15.09
N ALA A 1070 -27.86 18.92 -16.03
CA ALA A 1070 -28.76 20.05 -15.83
C ALA A 1070 -29.95 19.67 -14.94
N ALA A 1071 -30.44 18.44 -15.08
CA ALA A 1071 -31.50 17.87 -14.24
C ALA A 1071 -31.24 16.38 -13.98
N ALA A 1072 -31.63 15.92 -12.79
CA ALA A 1072 -31.59 14.53 -12.39
C ALA A 1072 -32.66 14.30 -11.30
N PRO A 1073 -33.14 13.06 -11.09
CA PRO A 1073 -33.99 12.74 -9.96
C PRO A 1073 -33.38 13.23 -8.64
N ALA A 1074 -34.24 13.74 -7.75
CA ALA A 1074 -33.82 14.28 -6.46
C ALA A 1074 -33.08 13.21 -5.63
N ASP A 1075 -33.54 11.96 -5.67
CA ASP A 1075 -32.94 10.84 -4.97
C ASP A 1075 -31.48 10.61 -5.36
N LEU A 1076 -30.65 10.42 -4.33
CA LEU A 1076 -29.24 10.09 -4.48
C LEU A 1076 -29.07 8.57 -4.70
N PRO A 1077 -28.09 8.14 -5.51
CA PRO A 1077 -27.74 6.73 -5.73
C PRO A 1077 -26.99 6.15 -4.53
N LEU A 1078 -27.51 6.40 -3.33
CA LEU A 1078 -26.92 6.08 -2.05
C LEU A 1078 -28.00 5.57 -1.08
N PRO A 1079 -27.69 4.59 -0.20
CA PRO A 1079 -28.64 4.03 0.75
C PRO A 1079 -29.33 5.12 1.59
N ALA A 1080 -30.64 5.02 1.80
CA ALA A 1080 -31.39 5.96 2.63
C ALA A 1080 -30.94 5.90 4.11
N VAL A 1081 -31.01 7.05 4.80
CA VAL A 1081 -30.69 7.18 6.23
C VAL A 1081 -31.77 8.02 6.93
N PRO A 1082 -31.92 7.93 8.26
CA PRO A 1082 -32.86 8.77 9.00
C PRO A 1082 -32.55 10.26 8.85
N SER A 1083 -33.60 11.10 8.84
CA SER A 1083 -33.43 12.56 8.82
C SER A 1083 -32.73 13.08 10.08
N ALA A 1084 -31.95 14.15 9.93
CA ALA A 1084 -31.26 14.80 11.03
C ALA A 1084 -32.24 15.24 12.16
N PRO A 1085 -31.85 15.15 13.45
CA PRO A 1085 -32.72 15.54 14.57
C PRO A 1085 -33.28 16.97 14.45
N ALA A 1086 -32.42 17.96 14.18
CA ALA A 1086 -32.84 19.35 14.01
C ALA A 1086 -33.84 19.54 12.85
N MET A 1087 -33.73 18.73 11.80
CA MET A 1087 -34.69 18.74 10.70
C MET A 1087 -36.06 18.21 11.13
N ARG A 1088 -36.12 17.14 11.94
CA ARG A 1088 -37.38 16.61 12.47
C ARG A 1088 -38.08 17.62 13.38
N GLU A 1089 -37.31 18.29 14.24
CA GLU A 1089 -37.82 19.33 15.14
C GLU A 1089 -38.34 20.55 14.37
N LEU A 1090 -37.66 20.97 13.29
CA LEU A 1090 -38.18 22.01 12.40
C LEU A 1090 -39.54 21.61 11.82
N LEU A 1091 -39.68 20.37 11.32
CA LEU A 1091 -40.95 19.89 10.76
C LEU A 1091 -42.07 19.83 11.80
N GLU A 1092 -41.77 19.40 13.02
CA GLU A 1092 -42.73 19.37 14.12
C GLU A 1092 -43.16 20.78 14.54
N TRP A 1093 -42.19 21.70 14.68
CA TRP A 1093 -42.48 23.10 15.00
C TRP A 1093 -43.34 23.78 13.93
N LEU A 1094 -43.04 23.57 12.64
CA LEU A 1094 -43.86 24.11 11.54
C LEU A 1094 -45.30 23.57 11.61
N ARG A 1095 -45.48 22.27 11.84
CA ARG A 1095 -46.82 21.68 12.01
C ARG A 1095 -47.54 22.24 13.23
N GLY A 1096 -46.85 22.39 14.36
CA GLY A 1096 -47.38 22.95 15.60
C GLY A 1096 -47.82 24.42 15.49
N ARG A 1097 -47.21 25.18 14.56
CA ARG A 1097 -47.59 26.55 14.21
C ARG A 1097 -48.73 26.65 13.18
N GLY A 1098 -49.27 25.51 12.71
CA GLY A 1098 -50.28 25.48 11.64
C GLY A 1098 -49.72 25.69 10.23
N MET A 1099 -48.40 25.63 10.04
CA MET A 1099 -47.70 25.84 8.76
C MET A 1099 -47.51 24.51 8.00
N ALA A 1100 -48.63 23.82 7.72
CA ALA A 1100 -48.60 22.46 7.18
C ALA A 1100 -47.99 22.36 5.76
N ASP A 1101 -48.23 23.34 4.90
CA ASP A 1101 -47.69 23.35 3.54
C ASP A 1101 -46.18 23.63 3.52
N GLN A 1102 -45.70 24.55 4.37
CA GLN A 1102 -44.28 24.81 4.56
C GLN A 1102 -43.57 23.58 5.14
N ALA A 1103 -44.20 22.87 6.08
CA ALA A 1103 -43.68 21.60 6.58
C ALA A 1103 -43.57 20.54 5.46
N ARG A 1104 -44.54 20.49 4.55
CA ARG A 1104 -44.51 19.57 3.38
C ARG A 1104 -43.37 19.91 2.44
N LEU A 1105 -43.17 21.20 2.13
CA LEU A 1105 -42.07 21.70 1.30
C LEU A 1105 -40.70 21.39 1.92
N CYS A 1106 -40.53 21.70 3.21
CA CYS A 1106 -39.30 21.39 3.95
C CYS A 1106 -39.02 19.88 4.00
N ALA A 1107 -40.06 19.05 4.15
CA ALA A 1107 -39.92 17.59 4.11
C ALA A 1107 -39.49 17.09 2.73
N ALA A 1108 -40.07 17.63 1.65
CA ALA A 1108 -39.68 17.29 0.28
C ALA A 1108 -38.23 17.70 -0.01
N GLN A 1109 -37.82 18.90 0.42
CA GLN A 1109 -36.44 19.37 0.34
C GLN A 1109 -35.46 18.44 1.08
N ALA A 1110 -35.86 17.90 2.23
CA ALA A 1110 -35.00 17.07 3.08
C ALA A 1110 -35.00 15.58 2.70
N ALA A 1111 -36.00 15.09 1.97
CA ALA A 1111 -36.16 13.67 1.65
C ALA A 1111 -34.93 13.01 0.96
N PRO A 1112 -34.23 13.68 0.03
CA PRO A 1112 -33.06 13.09 -0.63
C PRO A 1112 -31.79 13.12 0.23
N ALA A 1113 -31.81 13.76 1.40
CA ALA A 1113 -30.63 13.93 2.22
C ALA A 1113 -30.07 12.59 2.70
N ARG A 1114 -28.75 12.56 2.90
CA ARG A 1114 -28.02 11.40 3.43
C ARG A 1114 -27.11 11.79 4.60
N PRO A 1115 -27.63 12.48 5.63
CA PRO A 1115 -26.81 13.00 6.72
C PRO A 1115 -26.08 11.88 7.45
N GLY A 1116 -24.76 12.02 7.58
CA GLY A 1116 -23.92 11.06 8.31
C GLY A 1116 -23.81 9.67 7.67
N LEU A 1117 -24.21 9.49 6.41
CA LEU A 1117 -24.02 8.23 5.69
C LEU A 1117 -22.56 7.78 5.77
N GLU A 1118 -22.36 6.50 6.05
CA GLU A 1118 -21.07 5.82 5.99
C GLU A 1118 -21.28 4.40 5.48
N ILE A 1119 -20.52 4.02 4.45
CA ILE A 1119 -20.63 2.71 3.80
C ILE A 1119 -19.23 2.16 3.51
N ALA A 1120 -19.09 0.83 3.57
CA ALA A 1120 -17.90 0.16 3.08
C ALA A 1120 -17.99 -0.03 1.56
N LEU A 1121 -16.92 0.30 0.85
CA LEU A 1121 -16.78 0.09 -0.59
C LEU A 1121 -16.04 -1.22 -0.87
N PRO A 1122 -16.46 -2.01 -1.87
CA PRO A 1122 -15.75 -3.22 -2.29
C PRO A 1122 -14.30 -2.91 -2.67
N GLY A 1123 -13.37 -3.79 -2.30
CA GLY A 1123 -11.95 -3.57 -2.53
C GLY A 1123 -11.11 -4.81 -2.24
N PRO A 1124 -9.78 -4.68 -2.28
CA PRO A 1124 -8.85 -5.79 -2.02
C PRO A 1124 -8.96 -6.27 -0.58
N VAL A 1125 -8.65 -7.54 -0.36
CA VAL A 1125 -8.52 -8.11 0.99
C VAL A 1125 -7.40 -7.42 1.77
N GLY A 1126 -7.54 -7.37 3.10
CA GLY A 1126 -6.55 -6.73 3.97
C GLY A 1126 -6.60 -5.20 3.91
N GLU A 1127 -7.71 -4.66 3.41
CA GLU A 1127 -8.05 -3.24 3.45
C GLU A 1127 -9.53 -3.08 3.83
N LEU A 1128 -9.83 -2.02 4.58
CA LEU A 1128 -11.19 -1.53 4.80
C LEU A 1128 -11.29 -0.15 4.16
N ASN A 1129 -12.21 0.01 3.22
CA ASN A 1129 -12.41 1.25 2.49
C ASN A 1129 -13.79 1.79 2.80
N LEU A 1130 -13.85 2.91 3.53
CA LEU A 1130 -15.09 3.57 3.93
C LEU A 1130 -15.29 4.83 3.09
N TYR A 1131 -16.53 5.03 2.66
CA TYR A 1131 -17.00 6.27 2.06
C TYR A 1131 -18.08 6.87 2.93
N ALA A 1132 -17.96 8.16 3.22
CA ALA A 1132 -18.86 8.84 4.12
C ALA A 1132 -19.26 10.22 3.61
N LEU A 1133 -20.45 10.67 3.98
CA LEU A 1133 -20.92 12.04 3.76
C LEU A 1133 -20.83 12.82 5.06
N ARG A 1134 -20.16 13.97 5.00
CA ARG A 1134 -19.97 14.92 6.09
C ARG A 1134 -20.58 16.28 5.70
N PRO A 1135 -20.99 17.10 6.67
CA PRO A 1135 -21.44 18.46 6.36
C PRO A 1135 -20.27 19.28 5.79
N ARG A 1136 -20.59 20.21 4.87
CA ARG A 1136 -19.63 21.20 4.36
C ARG A 1136 -19.25 22.28 5.38
N GLY A 1137 -20.06 22.46 6.42
CA GLY A 1137 -19.84 23.42 7.48
C GLY A 1137 -20.89 24.52 7.47
N MET A 1138 -20.44 25.78 7.36
CA MET A 1138 -21.32 26.94 7.33
C MET A 1138 -21.79 27.24 5.90
N VAL A 1139 -23.08 27.49 5.71
CA VAL A 1139 -23.69 27.82 4.41
C VAL A 1139 -24.33 29.20 4.47
N LEU A 1140 -24.01 30.07 3.51
CA LEU A 1140 -24.64 31.39 3.40
C LEU A 1140 -26.01 31.23 2.74
N CYS A 1141 -27.07 31.65 3.43
CA CYS A 1141 -28.45 31.59 2.95
C CYS A 1141 -28.90 32.98 2.50
N HIS A 1142 -28.90 33.20 1.19
CA HIS A 1142 -29.38 34.42 0.56
C HIS A 1142 -30.77 34.18 -0.03
N ALA A 1143 -31.81 34.44 0.77
CA ALA A 1143 -33.21 34.30 0.37
C ALA A 1143 -33.86 35.68 0.15
N GLU A 1144 -34.71 35.78 -0.87
CA GLU A 1144 -35.55 36.95 -1.14
C GLU A 1144 -36.92 36.83 -0.44
N THR A 1145 -37.41 35.59 -0.27
CA THR A 1145 -38.70 35.31 0.36
C THR A 1145 -38.55 34.55 1.67
N ALA A 1146 -39.55 34.65 2.56
CA ALA A 1146 -39.57 33.88 3.80
C ALA A 1146 -39.68 32.36 3.54
N GLU A 1147 -40.39 31.95 2.50
CA GLU A 1147 -40.50 30.55 2.08
C GLU A 1147 -39.16 30.01 1.54
N GLY A 1148 -38.47 30.79 0.70
CA GLY A 1148 -37.13 30.47 0.24
C GLY A 1148 -36.13 30.38 1.38
N GLY A 1149 -36.23 31.26 2.38
CA GLY A 1149 -35.46 31.19 3.62
C GLY A 1149 -35.69 29.88 4.39
N LEU A 1150 -36.95 29.43 4.51
CA LEU A 1150 -37.31 28.15 5.12
C LEU A 1150 -36.76 26.95 4.33
N LEU A 1151 -36.79 26.99 2.99
CA LEU A 1151 -36.22 25.94 2.15
C LEU A 1151 -34.69 25.86 2.26
N GLN A 1152 -34.01 27.01 2.28
CA GLN A 1152 -32.57 27.09 2.49
C GLN A 1152 -32.18 26.58 3.88
N LEU A 1153 -32.94 26.93 4.92
CA LEU A 1153 -32.79 26.38 6.27
C LEU A 1153 -32.97 24.86 6.27
N ALA A 1154 -34.05 24.35 5.69
CA ALA A 1154 -34.32 22.92 5.60
C ALA A 1154 -33.18 22.18 4.88
N ALA A 1155 -32.67 22.73 3.77
CA ALA A 1155 -31.55 22.15 3.05
C ALA A 1155 -30.28 22.06 3.91
N CYS A 1156 -29.97 23.11 4.69
CA CYS A 1156 -28.83 23.12 5.61
C CYS A 1156 -28.99 22.08 6.71
N LEU A 1157 -30.13 22.07 7.42
CA LEU A 1157 -30.37 21.14 8.52
C LEU A 1157 -30.41 19.68 8.06
N ALA A 1158 -31.03 19.40 6.91
CA ALA A 1158 -31.13 18.06 6.36
C ALA A 1158 -29.76 17.46 6.03
N THR A 1159 -28.77 18.30 5.71
CA THR A 1159 -27.40 17.89 5.39
C THR A 1159 -26.42 18.08 6.55
N GLY A 1160 -26.91 18.49 7.73
CA GLY A 1160 -26.09 18.70 8.92
C GLY A 1160 -25.21 19.96 8.87
N ASN A 1161 -25.54 20.91 8.00
CA ASN A 1161 -24.83 22.17 7.88
C ASN A 1161 -25.38 23.24 8.82
N ARG A 1162 -24.50 24.14 9.26
CA ARG A 1162 -24.89 25.40 9.89
C ARG A 1162 -25.29 26.41 8.83
N PHE A 1163 -26.14 27.36 9.19
CA PHE A 1163 -26.64 28.37 8.26
C PHE A 1163 -26.30 29.79 8.72
N CYS A 1164 -25.96 30.65 7.78
CA CYS A 1164 -25.73 32.07 7.98
C CYS A 1164 -26.77 32.86 7.17
N PRO A 1165 -27.75 33.49 7.82
CA PRO A 1165 -28.63 34.47 7.18
C PRO A 1165 -27.83 35.58 6.47
N GLY A 1166 -28.13 35.84 5.20
CA GLY A 1166 -27.43 36.91 4.45
C GLY A 1166 -28.22 37.53 3.30
N GLY A 1167 -29.51 37.20 3.17
CA GLY A 1167 -30.44 37.80 2.21
C GLY A 1167 -31.40 38.82 2.85
N PRO A 1168 -32.21 39.52 2.04
CA PRO A 1168 -33.18 40.51 2.52
C PRO A 1168 -34.41 39.89 3.20
N ALA A 1169 -34.66 38.58 3.05
CA ALA A 1169 -35.80 37.92 3.67
C ALA A 1169 -35.76 37.96 5.20
N ALA A 1170 -36.93 38.23 5.81
CA ALA A 1170 -37.13 38.04 7.25
C ALA A 1170 -37.10 36.54 7.59
N TRP A 1171 -36.32 36.18 8.60
CA TRP A 1171 -36.23 34.80 9.09
C TRP A 1171 -37.37 34.50 10.07
N PRO A 1172 -37.82 33.24 10.19
CA PRO A 1172 -38.92 32.90 11.09
C PRO A 1172 -38.58 33.24 12.55
N ASP A 1173 -39.41 34.06 13.19
CA ASP A 1173 -39.28 34.37 14.61
C ASP A 1173 -39.68 33.17 15.50
N GLY A 1174 -38.96 32.98 16.60
CA GLY A 1174 -39.28 31.95 17.59
C GLY A 1174 -39.03 30.52 17.12
N LEU A 1175 -37.98 30.31 16.32
CA LEU A 1175 -37.44 28.97 16.01
C LEU A 1175 -37.13 28.20 17.31
N PRO A 1176 -37.27 26.86 17.32
CA PRO A 1176 -36.85 26.04 18.45
C PRO A 1176 -35.38 26.33 18.82
N PRO A 1177 -35.00 26.41 20.11
CA PRO A 1177 -33.62 26.68 20.52
C PRO A 1177 -32.60 25.73 19.90
N SER A 1178 -32.98 24.47 19.73
CA SER A 1178 -32.21 23.41 19.10
C SER A 1178 -31.97 23.61 17.59
N VAL A 1179 -32.86 24.32 16.89
CA VAL A 1179 -32.70 24.73 15.49
C VAL A 1179 -31.95 26.06 15.40
N ALA A 1180 -32.28 27.02 16.28
CA ALA A 1180 -31.61 28.31 16.36
C ALA A 1180 -30.12 28.19 16.68
N ALA A 1181 -29.71 27.16 17.43
CA ALA A 1181 -28.31 26.84 17.72
C ALA A 1181 -27.45 26.55 16.46
N TRP A 1182 -28.08 26.20 15.33
CA TRP A 1182 -27.39 25.97 14.06
C TRP A 1182 -27.09 27.26 13.29
N ALA A 1183 -27.71 28.38 13.66
CA ALA A 1183 -27.41 29.68 13.08
C ALA A 1183 -25.97 30.10 13.40
N GLY A 1184 -25.32 30.80 12.47
CA GLY A 1184 -24.01 31.39 12.68
C GLY A 1184 -23.84 32.72 11.95
N SER A 1185 -22.63 33.26 12.04
CA SER A 1185 -22.18 34.48 11.38
C SER A 1185 -20.88 34.21 10.62
N GLY A 1186 -20.57 35.02 9.61
CA GLY A 1186 -19.31 34.86 8.85
C GLY A 1186 -19.29 35.39 7.43
N GLY A 1187 -20.43 35.81 6.88
CA GLY A 1187 -20.52 36.34 5.50
C GLY A 1187 -19.99 35.34 4.46
N ILE A 1188 -19.58 35.84 3.29
CA ILE A 1188 -19.07 35.00 2.19
C ILE A 1188 -17.78 34.27 2.61
N ALA A 1189 -16.86 34.96 3.29
CA ALA A 1189 -15.54 34.42 3.63
C ALA A 1189 -15.61 33.21 4.58
N GLY A 1190 -16.52 33.23 5.55
CA GLY A 1190 -16.70 32.18 6.54
C GLY A 1190 -17.57 30.98 6.11
N CYS A 1191 -18.10 30.99 4.89
CA CYS A 1191 -18.98 29.92 4.40
C CYS A 1191 -18.28 28.99 3.39
N GLY A 1192 -18.67 27.71 3.41
CA GLY A 1192 -18.20 26.68 2.46
C GLY A 1192 -19.08 26.55 1.21
N ALA A 1193 -20.30 27.09 1.24
CA ALA A 1193 -21.23 27.15 0.11
C ALA A 1193 -22.21 28.33 0.28
N VAL A 1194 -22.89 28.69 -0.82
CA VAL A 1194 -23.91 29.75 -0.84
C VAL A 1194 -25.19 29.22 -1.48
N LEU A 1195 -26.31 29.32 -0.78
CA LEU A 1195 -27.64 29.12 -1.33
C LEU A 1195 -28.23 30.48 -1.74
N PHE A 1196 -28.82 30.52 -2.94
CA PHE A 1196 -29.37 31.73 -3.50
C PHE A 1196 -30.80 31.50 -4.04
N GLU A 1197 -31.67 32.45 -3.71
CA GLU A 1197 -32.97 32.69 -4.32
C GLU A 1197 -32.99 34.15 -4.78
N GLY A 1198 -33.44 34.40 -6.01
CA GLY A 1198 -33.66 35.75 -6.52
C GLY A 1198 -33.50 35.91 -8.02
N ALA A 1199 -33.47 37.16 -8.48
CA ALA A 1199 -33.37 37.49 -9.90
C ALA A 1199 -31.99 37.14 -10.50
N PRO A 1200 -31.91 36.81 -11.81
CA PRO A 1200 -30.64 36.45 -12.48
C PRO A 1200 -29.52 37.50 -12.36
N ASP A 1201 -29.84 38.80 -12.37
CA ASP A 1201 -28.83 39.86 -12.23
C ASP A 1201 -28.23 39.87 -10.82
N ALA A 1202 -29.07 39.75 -9.79
CA ALA A 1202 -28.63 39.62 -8.40
C ALA A 1202 -27.79 38.35 -8.17
N LEU A 1203 -28.13 37.24 -8.86
CA LEU A 1203 -27.33 36.02 -8.85
C LEU A 1203 -25.93 36.25 -9.43
N ARG A 1204 -25.81 36.93 -10.58
CA ARG A 1204 -24.51 37.25 -11.19
C ARG A 1204 -23.68 38.11 -10.26
N ASP A 1205 -24.27 39.15 -9.68
CA ASP A 1205 -23.59 40.04 -8.75
C ASP A 1205 -23.10 39.31 -7.50
N LEU A 1206 -23.93 38.43 -6.93
CA LEU A 1206 -23.51 37.59 -5.81
C LEU A 1206 -22.40 36.62 -6.22
N ALA A 1207 -22.53 35.94 -7.36
CA ALA A 1207 -21.53 35.00 -7.85
C ALA A 1207 -20.18 35.68 -8.09
N MET A 1208 -20.16 36.91 -8.64
CA MET A 1208 -18.95 37.71 -8.82
C MET A 1208 -18.32 38.08 -7.47
N ARG A 1209 -19.12 38.50 -6.47
CA ARG A 1209 -18.62 38.75 -5.11
C ARG A 1209 -18.04 37.50 -4.45
N VAL A 1210 -18.68 36.35 -4.64
CA VAL A 1210 -18.21 35.05 -4.13
C VAL A 1210 -16.90 34.64 -4.79
N ALA A 1211 -16.76 34.83 -6.10
CA ALA A 1211 -15.52 34.53 -6.83
C ALA A 1211 -14.37 35.50 -6.54
N ALA A 1212 -14.68 36.73 -6.12
CA ALA A 1212 -13.69 37.72 -5.69
C ALA A 1212 -13.15 37.45 -4.28
N ALA A 1213 -13.89 36.72 -3.44
CA ALA A 1213 -13.49 36.43 -2.07
C ALA A 1213 -12.24 35.54 -1.98
N ASP A 1214 -11.47 35.71 -0.90
CA ASP A 1214 -10.27 34.91 -0.65
C ASP A 1214 -10.58 33.50 -0.09
N GLY A 1215 -9.58 32.62 -0.16
CA GLY A 1215 -9.69 31.22 0.24
C GLY A 1215 -10.30 30.28 -0.82
N PRO A 1216 -11.12 29.30 -0.43
CA PRO A 1216 -11.56 28.22 -1.31
C PRO A 1216 -12.58 28.68 -2.37
N ILE A 1217 -12.72 27.88 -3.43
CA ILE A 1217 -13.79 28.03 -4.42
C ILE A 1217 -15.10 27.58 -3.77
N ARG A 1218 -16.06 28.51 -3.66
CA ARG A 1218 -17.36 28.27 -3.01
C ARG A 1218 -18.45 28.09 -4.08
N PRO A 1219 -19.20 26.99 -4.07
CA PRO A 1219 -20.31 26.82 -4.98
C PRO A 1219 -21.45 27.79 -4.60
N VAL A 1220 -21.99 28.46 -5.62
CA VAL A 1220 -23.26 29.18 -5.54
C VAL A 1220 -24.34 28.28 -6.10
N ILE A 1221 -25.37 28.02 -5.30
CA ILE A 1221 -26.36 26.98 -5.51
C ILE A 1221 -27.75 27.62 -5.54
N THR A 1222 -28.48 27.36 -6.61
CA THR A 1222 -29.87 27.77 -6.79
C THR A 1222 -30.78 26.55 -6.77
N ALA A 1223 -32.04 26.73 -6.39
CA ALA A 1223 -33.04 25.67 -6.49
C ALA A 1223 -33.22 25.21 -7.95
N ARG A 1224 -33.39 23.91 -8.15
CA ARG A 1224 -33.75 23.25 -9.41
C ARG A 1224 -35.11 22.60 -9.22
N GLU A 1225 -36.07 22.95 -10.07
CA GLU A 1225 -37.45 22.43 -9.95
C GLU A 1225 -38.04 22.66 -8.53
N GLY A 1226 -37.71 23.79 -7.91
CA GLY A 1226 -38.23 24.18 -6.59
C GLY A 1226 -37.45 23.66 -5.37
N ILE A 1227 -36.41 22.85 -5.55
CA ILE A 1227 -35.58 22.33 -4.44
C ILE A 1227 -34.08 22.53 -4.65
N TYR A 1228 -33.32 22.75 -3.59
CA TYR A 1228 -31.87 22.85 -3.63
C TYR A 1228 -31.21 21.47 -3.75
N PRO A 1229 -30.20 21.31 -4.63
CA PRO A 1229 -29.46 20.06 -4.79
C PRO A 1229 -28.60 19.77 -3.55
N LEU A 1230 -29.01 18.77 -2.77
CA LEU A 1230 -28.38 18.45 -1.49
C LEU A 1230 -27.02 17.75 -1.61
N ASP A 1231 -26.75 17.09 -2.72
CA ASP A 1231 -25.45 16.51 -3.06
C ASP A 1231 -24.34 17.57 -3.14
N MET A 1232 -24.70 18.83 -3.39
CA MET A 1232 -23.76 19.96 -3.37
C MET A 1232 -23.52 20.55 -1.98
N LEU A 1233 -24.30 20.14 -0.97
CA LEU A 1233 -24.19 20.62 0.42
C LEU A 1233 -23.45 19.63 1.34
N VAL A 1234 -22.95 18.53 0.79
CA VAL A 1234 -22.15 17.55 1.54
C VAL A 1234 -20.69 17.56 1.06
N ALA A 1235 -19.81 17.14 1.95
CA ALA A 1235 -18.40 16.86 1.74
C ALA A 1235 -18.22 15.34 1.79
N GLU A 1236 -17.72 14.75 0.70
CA GLU A 1236 -17.44 13.32 0.64
C GLU A 1236 -16.10 13.04 1.33
N ARG A 1237 -16.02 11.97 2.13
CA ARG A 1237 -14.78 11.54 2.80
C ARG A 1237 -14.52 10.06 2.51
N ALA A 1238 -13.31 9.73 2.06
CA ALA A 1238 -12.86 8.36 1.90
C ALA A 1238 -11.81 8.04 2.97
N VAL A 1239 -11.97 6.94 3.69
CA VAL A 1239 -11.00 6.44 4.67
C VAL A 1239 -10.56 5.04 4.25
N SER A 1240 -9.27 4.86 4.04
CA SER A 1240 -8.69 3.58 3.64
C SER A 1240 -7.72 3.07 4.71
N THR A 1241 -8.10 1.97 5.35
CA THR A 1241 -7.35 1.37 6.46
C THR A 1241 -6.70 0.08 6.00
N ASN A 1242 -5.38 -0.03 6.14
CA ASN A 1242 -4.67 -1.29 5.96
C ASN A 1242 -4.90 -2.20 7.17
N THR A 1243 -5.86 -3.11 7.07
CA THR A 1243 -6.20 -4.05 8.14
C THR A 1243 -5.16 -5.17 8.28
N ALA A 1244 -4.22 -5.30 7.34
CA ALA A 1244 -3.11 -6.23 7.39
C ALA A 1244 -1.82 -5.63 8.01
N ALA A 1245 -1.83 -4.37 8.44
CA ALA A 1245 -0.64 -3.67 8.95
C ALA A 1245 0.02 -4.34 10.18
N ALA A 1246 -0.74 -5.15 10.93
CA ALA A 1246 -0.23 -5.90 12.06
C ALA A 1246 0.72 -7.06 11.65
N GLY A 1247 0.79 -7.43 10.37
CA GLY A 1247 1.61 -8.55 9.87
C GLY A 1247 0.81 -9.72 9.31
N GLY A 1248 -0.51 -9.55 9.13
CA GLY A 1248 -1.35 -10.44 8.33
C GLY A 1248 -2.85 -10.15 8.47
N ASN A 1249 -3.68 -10.96 7.83
CA ASN A 1249 -5.08 -10.64 7.56
C ASN A 1249 -6.08 -11.56 8.28
N ALA A 1250 -6.76 -11.02 9.29
CA ALA A 1250 -7.74 -11.73 10.11
C ALA A 1250 -8.91 -12.34 9.32
N SER A 1251 -9.45 -11.65 8.31
CA SER A 1251 -10.59 -12.18 7.54
C SER A 1251 -10.18 -13.41 6.74
N LEU A 1252 -8.95 -13.41 6.23
CA LEU A 1252 -8.38 -14.51 5.45
C LEU A 1252 -8.00 -15.71 6.33
N MET A 1253 -7.71 -15.51 7.63
CA MET A 1253 -7.45 -16.62 8.56
C MET A 1253 -8.65 -17.56 8.77
N SER A 1254 -9.86 -17.06 8.48
CA SER A 1254 -11.11 -17.81 8.64
C SER A 1254 -11.47 -18.70 7.45
N LEU A 1255 -10.71 -18.59 6.35
CA LEU A 1255 -10.95 -19.29 5.08
C LEU A 1255 -10.14 -20.58 4.94
#